data_AF-A0A0B8MY24-F1
#
_entry.id   AF-A0A0B8MY24-F1
#
_cell.length_a   1.000
_cell.length_b   1.000
_cell.length_c   1.000
_cell.angle_alpha   90.00
_cell.angle_beta   90.00
_cell.angle_gamma   90.00
#
_symmetry.space_group_name_H-M   'P 1'
#
loop_
_entity.id
_entity.type
_entity.pdbx_description
1 polymer ?
#
loop_
_entity_poly.entity_id
_entity_poly.type
_entity_poly.pdbx_seq_one_letter_code
_entity_poly.pdbx_strand_id
1 'polypeptide(L)'
;MVFQNFKQTHSEWVELQQLLESDKPVIIDGQSLTITGVVAVALYGKHVAVTDDPAILDRVQQSVNILDSELKNGHTVYGVTTGFGGSADTRTSRVESLQVALQQHLNVGILLPSDKGLYSDTPVQPEGLQSHALPVSFVKGMMIVRCNSLIRGHSGVRLTLIQNILTLLEKGMTPVVPLRGSISSSGDLSTLSYIAGMLEGNPDVFVRIGNENSSIYLPADRALQLAGIQPITLQAKEGLGITNGTSPSCAAGCIAIYQAQQLALLTQLLTAMGTEALLGTAHNYHPFISATRPHQGQTEAAANISLLLSGSKLAPNKNPETIGLAQDRYALRTAPQWIGPQLEDLCLAYRQVQAEVNSTTDNPLIDVQTGAIHHGGNFQAVCITSAMEKTLSALQMLGKLLFAQSSELVHNKFNKGLPPNLSSDDPSLSFTAKGFDVNMAAYMSELAYIAHPVSSHIQSAEMHNQSVNSLALISARYAMEAVELVSLMSGTFIYLLCQALDLRCLHLEFVKAAEPAIRQLLKTQFGNLMADKLFDDFAEQSWKALLDRWESLSHLDLEDRVSATIKESLGDIVHSFIHDTNVEDGSAGSQFLLAIEQYQRRAGTTLRTLYDRTRQEFYKNQTTADYLSPSSAKLYTFIRKDLQVPFHRGLIDHPSTSAAIDSESGPGKILGTLAKMPIVMEAPDGLTSRESAKASPKYEPRLLPITIDAIAQSDPSRVLAEFLEAPHHSEETFELTFGLFARVIDRLSWWMSAIGKQAELKTFDTIALAGFLDFRHYAMLILFCSLVTDTSAMERLFQDADVKIFFTTVEKESPPVQRAYPLPTILLPSVEELISPGEVPRFPYSKTYAQAARDPIIDFQSPGSGSTAMRPQWTWTRTYALSADEMCLTITSLMLAGIGAAVFLDVVVVFLPFHVSGYSGDRAASWLKKARCDDAIVFPSFLSLAVDSPALLEQLVMLRKIFWIGAPLTWDIARLLVDRTHLATLWGTTETGYLVSFETDPEDWNYLNIDSEREGIQWAEVTPNRFEMRFIKHEAPAEPQVAFLTLPDADVVPSGGLFSPHPTKPDHWKYAGRPDNIIVVKDMLFDPAGIEKEIESLDSVKGAFVFDIKCAVVCLILELYETPQDTQSAFEAVWPTIQKACDGMPEHQVIQPSRVILARSEKPVPRNHKGEVKRPALADLYEAEMSACYR
;
A
#
# COMPACT_ATOMS: atom_id res chain seq x y z
N MET A 1 -36.27 -21.38 5.25
CA MET A 1 -35.03 -21.90 4.62
C MET A 1 -34.19 -20.70 4.22
N VAL A 2 -33.02 -20.59 4.84
CA VAL A 2 -32.19 -19.39 5.13
C VAL A 2 -31.01 -19.34 4.16
N PHE A 3 -31.27 -19.03 2.88
CA PHE A 3 -30.26 -18.93 1.82
C PHE A 3 -30.60 -17.74 0.90
N GLN A 4 -30.53 -16.52 1.43
CA GLN A 4 -31.00 -15.35 0.69
C GLN A 4 -30.04 -14.96 -0.43
N ASN A 5 -28.74 -14.96 -0.15
CA ASN A 5 -27.75 -14.52 -1.14
C ASN A 5 -27.61 -15.55 -2.28
N PHE A 6 -27.42 -16.83 -1.97
CA PHE A 6 -27.32 -17.92 -2.93
C PHE A 6 -28.55 -18.02 -3.83
N LYS A 7 -29.77 -17.93 -3.27
CA LYS A 7 -30.99 -17.95 -4.08
C LYS A 7 -31.07 -16.77 -5.02
N GLN A 8 -30.70 -15.58 -4.54
CA GLN A 8 -30.65 -14.36 -5.34
C GLN A 8 -29.65 -14.53 -6.48
N THR A 9 -28.40 -14.86 -6.17
CA THR A 9 -27.32 -15.06 -7.15
C THR A 9 -27.61 -16.17 -8.16
N HIS A 10 -28.19 -17.30 -7.71
CA HIS A 10 -28.62 -18.37 -8.61
C HIS A 10 -29.79 -17.92 -9.51
N SER A 11 -30.75 -17.16 -8.97
CA SER A 11 -31.84 -16.61 -9.77
C SER A 11 -31.31 -15.65 -10.85
N GLU A 12 -30.37 -14.78 -10.49
CA GLU A 12 -29.73 -13.86 -11.44
C GLU A 12 -28.95 -14.60 -12.52
N TRP A 13 -28.22 -15.67 -12.17
CA TRP A 13 -27.51 -16.50 -13.15
C TRP A 13 -28.49 -17.19 -14.10
N VAL A 14 -29.56 -17.82 -13.58
CA VAL A 14 -30.59 -18.46 -14.40
C VAL A 14 -31.27 -17.45 -15.32
N GLU A 15 -31.64 -16.28 -14.80
CA GLU A 15 -32.24 -15.21 -15.59
C GLU A 15 -31.28 -14.74 -16.69
N LEU A 16 -29.99 -14.58 -16.38
CA LEU A 16 -28.99 -14.19 -17.38
C LEU A 16 -28.92 -15.22 -18.51
N GLN A 17 -28.79 -16.51 -18.19
CA GLN A 17 -28.75 -17.56 -19.20
C GLN A 17 -30.02 -17.56 -20.07
N GLN A 18 -31.20 -17.43 -19.45
CA GLN A 18 -32.47 -17.33 -20.18
C GLN A 18 -32.52 -16.11 -21.11
N LEU A 19 -32.01 -14.95 -20.66
CA LEU A 19 -31.94 -13.75 -21.49
C LEU A 19 -30.97 -13.94 -22.66
N LEU A 20 -29.81 -14.56 -22.43
CA LEU A 20 -28.79 -14.80 -23.47
C LEU A 20 -29.24 -15.84 -24.50
N GLU A 21 -29.92 -16.91 -24.08
CA GLU A 21 -30.44 -17.96 -24.96
C GLU A 21 -31.70 -17.57 -25.74
N SER A 22 -32.52 -16.68 -25.18
CA SER A 22 -33.76 -16.20 -25.80
C SER A 22 -33.47 -15.24 -26.96
N ASP A 23 -34.26 -15.25 -28.03
CA ASP A 23 -34.19 -14.18 -29.06
C ASP A 23 -34.94 -12.90 -28.64
N LYS A 24 -35.71 -12.95 -27.55
CA LYS A 24 -36.51 -11.80 -27.11
C LYS A 24 -35.61 -10.69 -26.54
N PRO A 25 -35.92 -9.41 -26.80
CA PRO A 25 -35.21 -8.31 -26.20
C PRO A 25 -35.53 -8.16 -24.71
N VAL A 26 -34.63 -7.50 -23.97
CA VAL A 26 -34.94 -6.94 -22.65
C VAL A 26 -35.94 -5.80 -22.85
N ILE A 27 -37.09 -5.87 -22.19
CA ILE A 27 -38.14 -4.84 -22.30
C ILE A 27 -37.93 -3.78 -21.23
N ILE A 28 -37.95 -2.51 -21.62
CA ILE A 28 -38.05 -1.40 -20.68
C ILE A 28 -39.50 -0.90 -20.58
N ASP A 29 -40.03 -0.92 -19.36
CA ASP A 29 -41.36 -0.44 -18.99
C ASP A 29 -41.29 0.60 -17.84
N GLY A 30 -40.08 0.85 -17.34
CA GLY A 30 -39.79 1.77 -16.26
C GLY A 30 -39.97 1.19 -14.85
N GLN A 31 -40.33 -0.09 -14.71
CA GLN A 31 -40.67 -0.69 -13.41
C GLN A 31 -40.08 -2.08 -13.17
N SER A 32 -39.78 -2.84 -14.23
CA SER A 32 -39.41 -4.25 -14.12
C SER A 32 -37.98 -4.57 -14.61
N LEU A 33 -37.17 -3.56 -14.92
CA LEU A 33 -35.78 -3.77 -15.34
C LEU A 33 -34.97 -4.36 -14.18
N THR A 34 -34.44 -5.56 -14.35
CA THR A 34 -33.60 -6.23 -13.36
C THR A 34 -32.14 -5.82 -13.50
N ILE A 35 -31.36 -5.95 -12.42
CA ILE A 35 -29.89 -5.83 -12.47
C ILE A 35 -29.32 -6.78 -13.54
N THR A 36 -29.84 -8.00 -13.62
CA THR A 36 -29.47 -8.99 -14.64
C THR A 36 -29.78 -8.52 -16.06
N GLY A 37 -30.92 -7.87 -16.29
CA GLY A 37 -31.25 -7.26 -17.57
C GLY A 37 -30.25 -6.16 -17.97
N VAL A 38 -29.81 -5.34 -17.01
CA VAL A 38 -28.74 -4.35 -17.24
C VAL A 38 -27.42 -5.05 -17.59
N VAL A 39 -27.03 -6.09 -16.86
CA VAL A 39 -25.81 -6.88 -17.10
C VAL A 39 -25.83 -7.55 -18.48
N ALA A 40 -26.95 -8.16 -18.87
CA ALA A 40 -27.13 -8.80 -20.18
C ALA A 40 -26.86 -7.81 -21.33
N VAL A 41 -27.33 -6.58 -21.19
CA VAL A 41 -27.15 -5.53 -22.22
C VAL A 41 -25.74 -4.93 -22.15
N ALA A 42 -25.25 -4.63 -20.95
CA ALA A 42 -23.97 -3.96 -20.72
C ALA A 42 -22.77 -4.83 -21.10
N LEU A 43 -22.74 -6.10 -20.67
CA LEU A 43 -21.61 -7.01 -20.87
C LEU A 43 -21.77 -7.86 -22.13
N TYR A 44 -22.98 -8.34 -22.43
CA TYR A 44 -23.21 -9.31 -23.50
C TYR A 44 -23.92 -8.74 -24.74
N GLY A 45 -24.23 -7.44 -24.75
CA GLY A 45 -24.83 -6.77 -25.91
C GLY A 45 -26.23 -7.26 -26.25
N LYS A 46 -26.99 -7.74 -25.26
CA LYS A 46 -28.37 -8.19 -25.44
C LYS A 46 -29.25 -7.10 -26.06
N HIS A 47 -30.14 -7.48 -26.98
CA HIS A 47 -31.12 -6.56 -27.56
C HIS A 47 -32.07 -6.00 -26.51
N VAL A 48 -32.48 -4.74 -26.70
CA VAL A 48 -33.39 -4.02 -25.81
C VAL A 48 -34.51 -3.36 -26.63
N ALA A 49 -35.72 -3.32 -26.09
CA ALA A 49 -36.86 -2.68 -26.72
C ALA A 49 -37.73 -1.95 -25.69
N VAL A 50 -38.47 -0.93 -26.16
CA VAL A 50 -39.52 -0.29 -25.34
C VAL A 50 -40.73 -1.22 -25.26
N THR A 51 -41.46 -1.18 -24.15
CA THR A 51 -42.77 -1.84 -24.02
C THR A 51 -43.76 -1.41 -25.11
N ASP A 52 -44.61 -2.35 -25.55
CA ASP A 52 -45.74 -2.09 -26.45
C ASP A 52 -47.02 -1.67 -25.70
N ASP A 53 -46.97 -1.53 -24.37
CA ASP A 53 -48.11 -1.11 -23.55
C ASP A 53 -48.54 0.34 -23.87
N PRO A 54 -49.70 0.56 -24.51
CA PRO A 54 -50.16 1.89 -24.89
C PRO A 54 -50.31 2.82 -23.68
N ALA A 55 -50.67 2.29 -22.50
CA ALA A 55 -50.87 3.11 -21.31
C ALA A 55 -49.56 3.73 -20.77
N ILE A 56 -48.42 3.07 -21.01
CA ILE A 56 -47.10 3.60 -20.66
C ILE A 56 -46.67 4.64 -21.70
N LEU A 57 -46.81 4.32 -23.00
CA LEU A 57 -46.45 5.21 -24.09
C LEU A 57 -47.28 6.52 -24.08
N ASP A 58 -48.58 6.41 -23.84
CA ASP A 58 -49.49 7.55 -23.73
C ASP A 58 -49.12 8.44 -22.54
N ARG A 59 -48.66 7.86 -21.43
CA ARG A 59 -48.22 8.62 -20.24
C ARG A 59 -46.99 9.46 -20.53
N VAL A 60 -46.02 8.91 -21.26
CA VAL A 60 -44.85 9.68 -21.72
C VAL A 60 -45.31 10.88 -22.54
N GLN A 61 -46.20 10.68 -23.51
CA GLN A 61 -46.72 11.77 -24.34
C GLN A 61 -47.56 12.78 -23.54
N GLN A 62 -48.36 12.33 -22.58
CA GLN A 62 -49.13 13.21 -21.70
C GLN A 62 -48.22 14.11 -20.86
N SER A 63 -47.09 13.59 -20.38
CA SER A 63 -46.11 14.40 -19.64
C SER A 63 -45.55 15.56 -20.48
N VAL A 64 -45.29 15.31 -21.77
CA VAL A 64 -44.85 16.35 -22.73
C VAL A 64 -45.96 17.38 -22.95
N ASN A 65 -47.21 16.92 -23.12
CA ASN A 65 -48.36 17.81 -23.34
C ASN A 65 -48.64 18.71 -22.13
N ILE A 66 -48.49 18.19 -20.91
CA ILE A 66 -48.64 18.96 -19.66
C ILE A 66 -47.57 20.05 -19.60
N LEU A 67 -46.30 19.69 -19.84
CA LEU A 67 -45.22 20.68 -19.87
C LEU A 67 -45.49 21.81 -20.88
N ASP A 68 -45.90 21.46 -22.11
CA ASP A 68 -46.23 22.44 -23.14
C ASP A 68 -47.42 23.34 -22.73
N SER A 69 -48.45 22.78 -22.10
CA SER A 69 -49.58 23.55 -21.55
C SER A 69 -49.14 24.55 -20.47
N GLU A 70 -48.31 24.11 -19.53
CA GLU A 70 -47.80 24.97 -18.44
C GLU A 70 -46.95 26.13 -18.97
N LEU A 71 -46.12 25.87 -19.99
CA LEU A 71 -45.33 26.91 -20.65
C LEU A 71 -46.20 27.91 -21.40
N LYS A 72 -47.25 27.45 -22.09
CA LYS A 72 -48.23 28.33 -22.77
C LYS A 72 -49.01 29.21 -21.81
N ASN A 73 -49.27 28.71 -20.61
CA ASN A 73 -49.91 29.47 -19.53
C ASN A 73 -48.96 30.49 -18.86
N GLY A 74 -47.67 30.51 -19.26
CA GLY A 74 -46.67 31.43 -18.71
C GLY A 74 -46.18 31.04 -17.32
N HIS A 75 -46.42 29.81 -16.87
CA HIS A 75 -45.95 29.33 -15.58
C HIS A 75 -44.43 29.14 -15.57
N THR A 76 -43.82 29.36 -14.41
CA THR A 76 -42.37 29.21 -14.24
C THR A 76 -42.03 27.76 -13.91
N VAL A 77 -41.13 27.16 -14.70
CA VAL A 77 -40.67 25.77 -14.52
C VAL A 77 -39.14 25.72 -14.44
N TYR A 78 -38.62 25.14 -13.35
CA TYR A 78 -37.17 24.98 -13.10
C TYR A 78 -36.45 24.33 -14.28
N GLY A 79 -35.33 24.92 -14.69
CA GLY A 79 -34.48 24.41 -15.77
C GLY A 79 -35.12 24.42 -17.16
N VAL A 80 -36.30 25.05 -17.28
CA VAL A 80 -37.03 25.21 -18.54
C VAL A 80 -37.23 26.70 -18.84
N THR A 81 -37.80 27.45 -17.89
CA THR A 81 -37.94 28.92 -17.96
C THR A 81 -37.05 29.65 -16.95
N THR A 82 -36.26 28.90 -16.18
CA THR A 82 -35.27 29.41 -15.22
C THR A 82 -33.86 28.93 -15.58
N GLY A 83 -32.83 29.54 -15.00
CA GLY A 83 -31.50 28.93 -14.99
C GLY A 83 -31.44 27.63 -14.17
N PHE A 84 -30.24 27.05 -14.09
CA PHE A 84 -29.95 25.78 -13.41
C PHE A 84 -29.17 26.03 -12.11
N GLY A 85 -29.23 25.05 -11.19
CA GLY A 85 -28.42 25.07 -9.96
C GLY A 85 -28.55 26.36 -9.15
N GLY A 86 -27.42 26.89 -8.68
CA GLY A 86 -27.32 28.16 -7.96
C GLY A 86 -27.74 29.39 -8.77
N SER A 87 -27.97 29.27 -10.08
CA SER A 87 -28.47 30.33 -10.97
C SER A 87 -29.98 30.20 -11.28
N ALA A 88 -30.74 29.44 -10.48
CA ALA A 88 -32.16 29.20 -10.68
C ALA A 88 -33.07 30.43 -10.44
N ASP A 89 -32.51 31.55 -9.98
CA ASP A 89 -33.19 32.86 -9.86
C ASP A 89 -33.27 33.62 -11.19
N THR A 90 -32.46 33.24 -12.19
CA THR A 90 -32.52 33.79 -13.55
C THR A 90 -33.73 33.28 -14.33
N ARG A 91 -34.19 34.03 -15.34
CA ARG A 91 -35.40 33.72 -16.15
C ARG A 91 -35.14 33.87 -17.65
N THR A 92 -35.80 33.03 -18.45
CA THR A 92 -35.75 33.10 -19.93
C THR A 92 -37.03 32.52 -20.54
N SER A 93 -37.45 33.06 -21.68
CA SER A 93 -38.49 32.48 -22.53
C SER A 93 -37.92 31.68 -23.72
N ARG A 94 -36.60 31.69 -23.91
CA ARG A 94 -35.90 30.94 -24.97
C ARG A 94 -35.59 29.51 -24.51
N VAL A 95 -36.64 28.71 -24.31
CA VAL A 95 -36.57 27.40 -23.65
C VAL A 95 -35.67 26.39 -24.37
N GLU A 96 -35.64 26.40 -25.71
CA GLU A 96 -34.77 25.52 -26.51
C GLU A 96 -33.29 25.95 -26.42
N SER A 97 -33.02 27.25 -26.56
CA SER A 97 -31.67 27.79 -26.41
C SER A 97 -31.08 27.53 -25.01
N LEU A 98 -31.93 27.49 -23.98
CA LEU A 98 -31.51 27.13 -22.63
C LEU A 98 -31.05 25.67 -22.55
N GLN A 99 -31.70 24.73 -23.24
CA GLN A 99 -31.26 23.33 -23.25
C GLN A 99 -29.94 23.15 -24.01
N VAL A 100 -29.73 23.90 -25.10
CA VAL A 100 -28.43 23.92 -25.80
C VAL A 100 -27.34 24.48 -24.89
N ALA A 101 -27.62 25.57 -24.17
CA ALA A 101 -26.69 26.14 -23.19
C ALA A 101 -26.37 25.16 -22.05
N LEU A 102 -27.32 24.28 -21.68
CA LEU A 102 -27.08 23.21 -20.72
C LEU A 102 -26.04 22.22 -21.24
N GLN A 103 -26.20 21.71 -22.47
CA GLN A 103 -25.24 20.74 -23.03
C GLN A 103 -23.85 21.36 -23.21
N GLN A 104 -23.79 22.60 -23.70
CA GLN A 104 -22.53 23.30 -23.94
C GLN A 104 -21.62 23.36 -22.70
N HIS A 105 -22.17 23.58 -21.50
CA HIS A 105 -21.37 23.65 -20.28
C HIS A 105 -21.20 22.30 -19.55
N LEU A 106 -21.95 21.26 -19.93
CA LEU A 106 -21.84 19.93 -19.34
C LEU A 106 -20.86 19.02 -20.11
N ASN A 107 -20.63 19.25 -21.41
CA ASN A 107 -19.62 18.56 -22.22
C ASN A 107 -18.19 19.07 -21.94
N VAL A 108 -17.72 18.91 -20.70
CA VAL A 108 -16.46 19.49 -20.20
C VAL A 108 -15.43 18.47 -19.73
N GLY A 109 -15.74 17.18 -19.81
CA GLY A 109 -14.84 16.15 -19.32
C GLY A 109 -13.63 15.93 -20.25
N ILE A 110 -12.53 15.49 -19.64
CA ILE A 110 -11.22 15.39 -20.29
C ILE A 110 -11.00 13.96 -20.77
N LEU A 111 -10.73 13.80 -22.07
CA LEU A 111 -10.43 12.54 -22.73
C LEU A 111 -9.05 12.62 -23.40
N LEU A 112 -8.33 11.51 -23.43
CA LEU A 112 -7.10 11.39 -24.19
C LEU A 112 -7.38 11.27 -25.69
N PRO A 113 -6.44 11.61 -26.58
CA PRO A 113 -6.56 11.31 -28.01
C PRO A 113 -6.80 9.81 -28.28
N SER A 114 -6.13 8.94 -27.51
CA SER A 114 -6.31 7.48 -27.57
C SER A 114 -7.73 7.03 -27.23
N ASP A 115 -8.40 7.69 -26.27
CA ASP A 115 -9.80 7.38 -25.91
C ASP A 115 -10.75 7.66 -27.07
N LYS A 116 -10.40 8.59 -27.95
CA LYS A 116 -11.18 8.96 -29.15
C LYS A 116 -10.79 8.14 -30.39
N GLY A 117 -9.90 7.16 -30.26
CA GLY A 117 -9.35 6.42 -31.40
C GLY A 117 -8.51 7.28 -32.35
N LEU A 118 -8.08 8.46 -31.89
CA LEU A 118 -7.23 9.38 -32.65
C LEU A 118 -5.77 9.02 -32.36
N TYR A 119 -5.26 8.01 -33.05
CA TYR A 119 -3.83 7.71 -33.06
C TYR A 119 -3.16 8.72 -34.01
N SER A 120 -2.36 9.65 -33.47
CA SER A 120 -1.62 10.57 -34.30
C SER A 120 -0.49 9.85 -35.05
N ASP A 121 -0.23 10.24 -36.30
CA ASP A 121 1.01 9.90 -37.04
C ASP A 121 2.27 10.57 -36.41
N THR A 122 2.11 11.30 -35.30
CA THR A 122 3.20 11.84 -34.47
C THR A 122 3.38 11.00 -33.19
N PRO A 123 4.62 10.63 -32.82
CA PRO A 123 4.87 9.53 -31.88
C PRO A 123 5.09 10.02 -30.45
N VAL A 124 4.05 10.47 -29.74
CA VAL A 124 4.06 10.44 -28.27
C VAL A 124 2.62 10.27 -27.77
N GLN A 125 2.16 9.03 -27.61
CA GLN A 125 1.22 8.82 -26.51
C GLN A 125 2.04 9.03 -25.23
N PRO A 126 1.58 9.82 -24.25
CA PRO A 126 2.25 9.89 -22.96
C PRO A 126 2.36 8.46 -22.42
N GLU A 127 3.56 7.88 -22.42
CA GLU A 127 3.77 6.55 -21.88
C GLU A 127 3.34 6.56 -20.41
N GLY A 128 2.42 5.67 -20.04
CA GLY A 128 1.97 5.51 -18.66
C GLY A 128 0.61 6.12 -18.29
N LEU A 129 -0.06 6.89 -19.17
CA LEU A 129 -1.43 7.34 -18.88
C LEU A 129 -2.47 6.26 -19.19
N GLN A 130 -3.32 5.96 -18.20
CA GLN A 130 -4.49 5.10 -18.35
C GLN A 130 -5.62 5.84 -19.09
N SER A 131 -6.56 5.08 -19.68
CA SER A 131 -7.73 5.65 -20.35
C SER A 131 -8.52 6.57 -19.42
N HIS A 132 -8.96 7.71 -19.94
CA HIS A 132 -9.86 8.64 -19.25
C HIS A 132 -11.31 8.49 -19.72
N ALA A 133 -11.63 7.44 -20.47
CA ALA A 133 -12.99 7.09 -20.83
C ALA A 133 -13.62 6.12 -19.81
N LEU A 134 -14.93 6.23 -19.59
CA LEU A 134 -15.72 5.21 -18.91
C LEU A 134 -15.69 3.90 -19.71
N PRO A 135 -15.66 2.74 -19.02
CA PRO A 135 -15.81 1.46 -19.68
C PRO A 135 -17.09 1.40 -20.53
N VAL A 136 -16.98 0.80 -21.72
CA VAL A 136 -18.09 0.67 -22.68
C VAL A 136 -19.31 0.00 -22.03
N SER A 137 -19.08 -1.00 -21.19
CA SER A 137 -20.14 -1.68 -20.43
C SER A 137 -20.92 -0.73 -19.53
N PHE A 138 -20.25 0.20 -18.84
CA PHE A 138 -20.91 1.20 -17.99
C PHE A 138 -21.73 2.18 -18.84
N VAL A 139 -21.21 2.58 -20.01
CA VAL A 139 -21.92 3.48 -20.91
C VAL A 139 -23.18 2.82 -21.48
N LYS A 140 -23.09 1.54 -21.90
CA LYS A 140 -24.26 0.76 -22.35
C LYS A 140 -25.30 0.60 -21.23
N GLY A 141 -24.85 0.25 -20.02
CA GLY A 141 -25.70 0.19 -18.83
C GLY A 141 -26.37 1.54 -18.51
N MET A 142 -25.61 2.63 -18.58
CA MET A 142 -26.11 4.00 -18.41
C MET A 142 -27.23 4.32 -19.40
N MET A 143 -27.05 3.96 -20.69
CA MET A 143 -28.04 4.20 -21.74
C MET A 143 -29.37 3.49 -21.43
N ILE A 144 -29.34 2.19 -21.10
CA ILE A 144 -30.57 1.45 -20.78
C ILE A 144 -31.22 1.91 -19.49
N VAL A 145 -30.45 2.17 -18.42
CA VAL A 145 -31.00 2.67 -17.14
C VAL A 145 -31.63 4.05 -17.32
N ARG A 146 -31.03 4.93 -18.15
CA ARG A 146 -31.63 6.23 -18.46
C ARG A 146 -32.95 6.07 -19.20
N CYS A 147 -32.97 5.24 -20.24
CA CYS A 147 -34.21 4.95 -20.98
C CYS A 147 -35.31 4.38 -20.07
N ASN A 148 -34.96 3.49 -19.13
CA ASN A 148 -35.90 2.93 -18.16
C ASN A 148 -36.45 4.00 -17.18
N SER A 149 -35.61 4.93 -16.70
CA SER A 149 -36.08 6.05 -15.88
C SER A 149 -37.04 6.97 -16.65
N LEU A 150 -36.73 7.23 -17.94
CA LEU A 150 -37.49 8.16 -18.79
C LEU A 150 -38.86 7.61 -19.22
N ILE A 151 -38.95 6.30 -19.53
CA ILE A 151 -40.19 5.68 -20.01
C ILE A 151 -41.32 5.68 -18.96
N ARG A 152 -40.99 5.96 -17.69
CA ARG A 152 -41.98 6.13 -16.61
C ARG A 152 -42.93 7.32 -16.84
N GLY A 153 -42.60 8.24 -17.74
CA GLY A 153 -43.50 9.33 -18.14
C GLY A 153 -43.61 10.47 -17.13
N HIS A 154 -42.56 10.70 -16.33
CA HIS A 154 -42.50 11.80 -15.37
C HIS A 154 -41.53 12.91 -15.78
N SER A 155 -40.80 12.73 -16.90
CA SER A 155 -39.67 13.57 -17.28
C SER A 155 -39.98 14.62 -18.35
N GLY A 156 -41.15 14.58 -19.00
CA GLY A 156 -41.50 15.53 -20.06
C GLY A 156 -40.59 15.45 -21.30
N VAL A 157 -40.12 14.25 -21.64
CA VAL A 157 -39.25 14.01 -22.82
C VAL A 157 -40.01 13.23 -23.90
N ARG A 158 -39.67 13.46 -25.18
CA ARG A 158 -40.32 12.74 -26.28
C ARG A 158 -39.90 11.26 -26.33
N LEU A 159 -40.84 10.40 -26.71
CA LEU A 159 -40.59 8.96 -26.91
C LEU A 159 -39.51 8.70 -27.97
N THR A 160 -39.44 9.55 -29.01
CA THR A 160 -38.43 9.46 -30.09
C THR A 160 -37.00 9.53 -29.55
N LEU A 161 -36.79 10.27 -28.44
CA LEU A 161 -35.49 10.37 -27.79
C LEU A 161 -35.07 9.02 -27.20
N ILE A 162 -35.98 8.39 -26.46
CA ILE A 162 -35.78 7.06 -25.86
C ILE A 162 -35.50 6.04 -26.96
N GLN A 163 -36.31 6.03 -28.02
CA GLN A 163 -36.16 5.12 -29.16
C GLN A 163 -34.81 5.30 -29.87
N ASN A 164 -34.32 6.53 -30.06
CA ASN A 164 -33.04 6.78 -30.70
C ASN A 164 -31.86 6.28 -29.86
N ILE A 165 -31.89 6.45 -28.52
CA ILE A 165 -30.85 5.89 -27.64
C ILE A 165 -30.80 4.36 -27.77
N LEU A 166 -31.95 3.69 -27.72
CA LEU A 166 -32.03 2.24 -27.85
C LEU A 166 -31.59 1.75 -29.24
N THR A 167 -31.96 2.47 -30.30
CA THR A 167 -31.55 2.14 -31.67
C THR A 167 -30.02 2.24 -31.84
N LEU A 168 -29.40 3.25 -31.23
CA LEU A 168 -27.93 3.39 -31.24
C LEU A 168 -27.26 2.27 -30.45
N LEU A 169 -27.83 1.91 -29.29
CA LEU A 169 -27.37 0.78 -28.48
C LEU A 169 -27.45 -0.54 -29.25
N GLU A 170 -28.56 -0.80 -29.95
CA GLU A 170 -28.77 -1.98 -30.80
C GLU A 170 -27.78 -2.03 -31.96
N LYS A 171 -27.43 -0.88 -32.54
CA LYS A 171 -26.40 -0.77 -33.59
C LYS A 171 -24.96 -0.88 -33.05
N GLY A 172 -24.78 -1.13 -31.75
CA GLY A 172 -23.47 -1.20 -31.11
C GLY A 172 -22.71 0.13 -31.13
N MET A 173 -23.44 1.25 -31.17
CA MET A 173 -22.89 2.61 -31.18
C MET A 173 -22.94 3.18 -29.77
N THR A 174 -21.78 3.40 -29.16
CA THR A 174 -21.64 3.81 -27.76
C THR A 174 -20.82 5.10 -27.69
N PRO A 175 -21.30 6.18 -27.06
CA PRO A 175 -20.53 7.41 -26.95
C PRO A 175 -19.28 7.19 -26.08
N VAL A 176 -18.18 7.88 -26.40
CA VAL A 176 -16.99 7.93 -25.56
C VAL A 176 -17.24 8.95 -24.47
N VAL A 177 -17.44 8.46 -23.24
CA VAL A 177 -17.82 9.29 -22.10
C VAL A 177 -16.63 9.41 -21.13
N PRO A 178 -16.31 10.59 -20.59
CA PRO A 178 -15.24 10.77 -19.62
C PRO A 178 -15.48 9.99 -18.30
N LEU A 179 -14.40 9.41 -17.76
CA LEU A 179 -14.33 8.63 -16.53
C LEU A 179 -14.62 9.46 -15.26
N ARG A 180 -14.29 10.75 -15.29
CA ARG A 180 -14.36 11.69 -14.16
C ARG A 180 -15.20 12.91 -14.54
N GLY A 181 -15.68 13.62 -13.52
CA GLY A 181 -16.47 14.86 -13.67
C GLY A 181 -17.88 14.79 -13.09
N SER A 182 -18.29 13.66 -12.49
CA SER A 182 -19.55 13.55 -11.76
C SER A 182 -19.34 13.47 -10.25
N ILE A 183 -20.23 14.16 -9.51
CA ILE A 183 -20.42 14.03 -8.07
C ILE A 183 -21.76 13.37 -7.71
N SER A 184 -22.51 12.89 -8.72
CA SER A 184 -23.78 12.17 -8.57
C SER A 184 -24.81 12.91 -7.66
N SER A 185 -24.86 14.24 -7.77
CA SER A 185 -25.60 15.13 -6.88
C SER A 185 -26.93 15.56 -7.46
N SER A 186 -26.90 16.29 -8.58
CA SER A 186 -28.06 16.54 -9.45
C SER A 186 -28.13 15.49 -10.55
N GLY A 187 -27.86 14.24 -10.18
CA GLY A 187 -27.53 13.17 -11.10
C GLY A 187 -26.10 13.27 -11.61
N ASP A 188 -25.79 12.45 -12.61
CA ASP A 188 -24.49 12.35 -13.25
C ASP A 188 -24.42 13.25 -14.51
N LEU A 189 -24.70 14.55 -14.33
CA LEU A 189 -24.96 15.55 -15.37
C LEU A 189 -23.92 15.54 -16.51
N SER A 190 -22.64 15.74 -16.16
CA SER A 190 -21.57 15.84 -17.17
C SER A 190 -21.42 14.54 -17.94
N THR A 191 -21.56 13.39 -17.27
CA THR A 191 -21.46 12.06 -17.88
C THR A 191 -22.61 11.80 -18.85
N LEU A 192 -23.85 12.06 -18.44
CA LEU A 192 -25.04 11.88 -19.29
C LEU A 192 -25.10 12.89 -20.45
N SER A 193 -24.43 14.03 -20.35
CA SER A 193 -24.40 15.02 -21.43
C SER A 193 -23.74 14.50 -22.72
N TYR A 194 -22.92 13.45 -22.63
CA TYR A 194 -22.34 12.81 -23.82
C TYR A 194 -23.35 11.93 -24.57
N ILE A 195 -24.40 11.42 -23.90
CA ILE A 195 -25.56 10.81 -24.60
C ILE A 195 -26.33 11.91 -25.35
N ALA A 196 -26.60 13.05 -24.69
CA ALA A 196 -27.29 14.16 -25.32
C ALA A 196 -26.50 14.70 -26.53
N GLY A 197 -25.20 14.96 -26.37
CA GLY A 197 -24.34 15.41 -27.47
C GLY A 197 -24.23 14.39 -28.61
N MET A 198 -24.29 13.08 -28.32
CA MET A 198 -24.40 12.06 -29.36
C MET A 198 -25.71 12.20 -30.15
N LEU A 199 -26.84 12.41 -29.48
CA LEU A 199 -28.15 12.57 -30.12
C LEU A 199 -28.28 13.88 -30.91
N GLU A 200 -27.61 14.95 -30.47
CA GLU A 200 -27.53 16.23 -31.18
C GLU A 200 -26.60 16.18 -32.41
N GLY A 201 -25.80 15.11 -32.55
CA GLY A 201 -24.77 15.02 -33.58
C GLY A 201 -23.62 16.00 -33.35
N ASN A 202 -23.24 16.24 -32.09
CA ASN A 202 -22.12 17.12 -31.77
C ASN A 202 -20.79 16.52 -32.28
N PRO A 203 -20.06 17.20 -33.19
CA PRO A 203 -18.84 16.65 -33.80
C PRO A 203 -17.67 16.46 -32.80
N ASP A 204 -17.71 17.09 -31.63
CA ASP A 204 -16.69 16.92 -30.58
C ASP A 204 -16.98 15.70 -29.67
N VAL A 205 -18.18 15.13 -29.76
CA VAL A 205 -18.54 13.87 -29.10
C VAL A 205 -18.23 12.72 -30.03
N PHE A 206 -17.35 11.82 -29.57
CA PHE A 206 -16.96 10.63 -30.34
C PHE A 206 -17.83 9.44 -29.97
N VAL A 207 -18.08 8.57 -30.93
CA VAL A 207 -18.87 7.34 -30.80
C VAL A 207 -18.00 6.17 -31.23
N ARG A 208 -17.87 5.20 -30.33
CA ARG A 208 -17.25 3.91 -30.59
C ARG A 208 -18.27 2.99 -31.25
N ILE A 209 -17.88 2.33 -32.34
CA ILE A 209 -18.71 1.41 -33.11
C ILE A 209 -17.96 0.09 -33.26
N GLY A 210 -18.61 -1.01 -32.87
CA GLY A 210 -18.05 -2.36 -32.97
C GLY A 210 -17.66 -2.98 -31.62
N ASN A 211 -16.89 -4.07 -31.68
CA ASN A 211 -16.43 -4.84 -30.52
C ASN A 211 -14.97 -4.48 -30.16
N GLU A 212 -14.46 -5.02 -29.05
CA GLU A 212 -13.13 -4.70 -28.51
C GLU A 212 -11.98 -4.98 -29.50
N ASN A 213 -12.13 -5.98 -30.36
CA ASN A 213 -11.10 -6.40 -31.32
C ASN A 213 -11.14 -5.66 -32.66
N SER A 214 -12.24 -4.95 -32.95
CA SER A 214 -12.43 -4.23 -34.21
C SER A 214 -13.36 -3.03 -34.02
N SER A 215 -12.92 -2.06 -33.21
CA SER A 215 -13.66 -0.81 -32.99
C SER A 215 -13.19 0.30 -33.94
N ILE A 216 -14.15 1.07 -34.44
CA ILE A 216 -13.90 2.37 -35.07
C ILE A 216 -14.48 3.48 -34.22
N TYR A 217 -13.90 4.67 -34.32
CA TYR A 217 -14.35 5.86 -33.60
C TYR A 217 -14.71 6.94 -34.60
N LEU A 218 -15.93 7.47 -34.48
CA LEU A 218 -16.43 8.53 -35.37
C LEU A 218 -17.03 9.67 -34.55
N PRO A 219 -16.89 10.93 -35.01
CA PRO A 219 -17.72 12.05 -34.53
C PRO A 219 -19.22 11.73 -34.61
N ALA A 220 -20.00 12.26 -33.67
CA ALA A 220 -21.40 11.87 -33.51
C ALA A 220 -22.27 12.19 -34.74
N ASP A 221 -22.05 13.30 -35.43
CA ASP A 221 -22.75 13.64 -36.69
C ASP A 221 -22.57 12.55 -37.75
N ARG A 222 -21.34 12.03 -37.89
CA ARG A 222 -21.00 10.96 -38.83
C ARG A 222 -21.57 9.63 -38.37
N ALA A 223 -21.54 9.34 -37.07
CA ALA A 223 -22.12 8.14 -36.49
C ALA A 223 -23.65 8.09 -36.68
N LEU A 224 -24.35 9.20 -36.44
CA LEU A 224 -25.79 9.32 -36.67
C LEU A 224 -26.14 9.17 -38.16
N GLN A 225 -25.35 9.79 -39.05
CA GLN A 225 -25.52 9.60 -40.50
C GLN A 225 -25.40 8.12 -40.89
N LEU A 226 -24.40 7.41 -40.35
CA LEU A 226 -24.22 5.97 -40.56
C LEU A 226 -25.37 5.14 -39.99
N ALA A 227 -25.93 5.56 -38.84
CA ALA A 227 -27.08 4.92 -38.22
C ALA A 227 -28.40 5.15 -38.98
N GLY A 228 -28.44 6.13 -39.89
CA GLY A 228 -29.67 6.59 -40.55
C GLY A 228 -30.58 7.40 -39.61
N ILE A 229 -30.03 7.96 -38.53
CA ILE A 229 -30.75 8.74 -37.52
C ILE A 229 -30.49 10.23 -37.77
N GLN A 230 -31.56 11.04 -37.75
CA GLN A 230 -31.42 12.49 -37.86
C GLN A 230 -31.00 13.08 -36.50
N PRO A 231 -30.05 14.04 -36.47
CA PRO A 231 -29.72 14.78 -35.25
C PRO A 231 -30.96 15.42 -34.61
N ILE A 232 -31.09 15.29 -33.28
CA ILE A 232 -32.21 15.84 -32.52
C ILE A 232 -31.90 17.29 -32.13
N THR A 233 -32.88 18.18 -32.31
CA THR A 233 -32.92 19.47 -31.59
C THR A 233 -33.68 19.29 -30.28
N LEU A 234 -33.00 19.57 -29.16
CA LEU A 234 -33.57 19.46 -27.82
C LEU A 234 -34.68 20.49 -27.59
N GLN A 235 -35.86 20.02 -27.20
CA GLN A 235 -37.00 20.87 -26.85
C GLN A 235 -36.99 21.23 -25.36
N ALA A 236 -38.00 22.00 -24.92
CA ALA A 236 -38.19 22.35 -23.52
C ALA A 236 -37.99 21.14 -22.59
N LYS A 237 -37.16 21.32 -21.55
CA LYS A 237 -36.76 20.31 -20.56
C LYS A 237 -35.92 19.14 -21.10
N GLU A 238 -35.89 18.80 -22.39
CA GLU A 238 -35.28 17.56 -22.87
C GLU A 238 -33.78 17.44 -22.57
N GLY A 239 -33.03 18.54 -22.65
CA GLY A 239 -31.62 18.54 -22.27
C GLY A 239 -31.43 18.15 -20.80
N LEU A 240 -32.19 18.77 -19.91
CA LEU A 240 -32.18 18.44 -18.49
C LEU A 240 -32.76 17.04 -18.23
N GLY A 241 -33.81 16.66 -18.94
CA GLY A 241 -34.44 15.35 -18.86
C GLY A 241 -33.50 14.23 -19.30
N ILE A 242 -32.51 14.46 -20.16
CA ILE A 242 -31.48 13.44 -20.43
C ILE A 242 -30.44 13.40 -19.31
N THR A 243 -29.96 14.57 -18.88
CA THR A 243 -28.75 14.67 -18.04
C THR A 243 -29.01 14.54 -16.54
N ASN A 244 -30.23 14.85 -16.07
CA ASN A 244 -30.59 14.85 -14.67
C ASN A 244 -31.04 13.46 -14.22
N GLY A 245 -30.10 12.63 -13.77
CA GLY A 245 -30.40 11.32 -13.16
C GLY A 245 -29.16 10.50 -12.79
N THR A 246 -29.37 9.39 -12.09
CA THR A 246 -28.31 8.57 -11.46
C THR A 246 -27.85 7.40 -12.34
N SER A 247 -28.24 7.40 -13.62
CA SER A 247 -28.08 6.24 -14.50
C SER A 247 -26.63 5.73 -14.65
N PRO A 248 -25.59 6.59 -14.74
CA PRO A 248 -24.19 6.14 -14.73
C PRO A 248 -23.78 5.40 -13.44
N SER A 249 -24.02 6.03 -12.29
CA SER A 249 -23.68 5.45 -10.99
C SER A 249 -24.48 4.16 -10.72
N CYS A 250 -25.76 4.15 -11.05
CA CYS A 250 -26.63 2.97 -10.94
C CYS A 250 -26.17 1.83 -11.87
N ALA A 251 -25.82 2.12 -13.12
CA ALA A 251 -25.32 1.12 -14.07
C ALA A 251 -23.99 0.48 -13.63
N ALA A 252 -23.03 1.31 -13.19
CA ALA A 252 -21.78 0.80 -12.62
C ALA A 252 -22.05 -0.05 -11.36
N GLY A 253 -22.98 0.40 -10.50
CA GLY A 253 -23.39 -0.33 -9.31
C GLY A 253 -24.05 -1.68 -9.60
N CYS A 254 -24.85 -1.79 -10.68
CA CYS A 254 -25.44 -3.06 -11.13
C CYS A 254 -24.37 -4.10 -11.49
N ILE A 255 -23.34 -3.69 -12.22
CA ILE A 255 -22.25 -4.59 -12.64
C ILE A 255 -21.42 -5.00 -11.41
N ALA A 256 -21.08 -4.03 -10.55
CA ALA A 256 -20.27 -4.27 -9.35
C ALA A 256 -20.94 -5.25 -8.39
N ILE A 257 -22.23 -5.06 -8.09
CA ILE A 257 -22.95 -5.94 -7.16
C ILE A 257 -23.12 -7.35 -7.73
N TYR A 258 -23.43 -7.47 -9.03
CA TYR A 258 -23.57 -8.75 -9.70
C TYR A 258 -22.27 -9.57 -9.60
N GLN A 259 -21.13 -8.96 -9.91
CA GLN A 259 -19.82 -9.63 -9.83
C GLN A 259 -19.40 -9.93 -8.39
N ALA A 260 -19.64 -9.01 -7.44
CA ALA A 260 -19.33 -9.23 -6.03
C ALA A 260 -20.10 -10.42 -5.42
N GLN A 261 -21.36 -10.63 -5.83
CA GLN A 261 -22.15 -11.79 -5.41
C GLN A 261 -21.57 -13.11 -5.93
N GLN A 262 -21.08 -13.16 -7.17
CA GLN A 262 -20.40 -14.35 -7.70
C GLN A 262 -19.12 -14.65 -6.91
N LEU A 263 -18.32 -13.63 -6.60
CA LEU A 263 -17.10 -13.76 -5.80
C LEU A 263 -17.39 -14.23 -4.37
N ALA A 264 -18.52 -13.84 -3.79
CA ALA A 264 -18.94 -14.31 -2.47
C ALA A 264 -19.28 -15.81 -2.46
N LEU A 265 -19.89 -16.34 -3.52
CA LEU A 265 -20.08 -17.79 -3.69
C LEU A 265 -18.76 -18.51 -3.97
N LEU A 266 -17.91 -17.94 -4.84
CA LEU A 266 -16.60 -18.52 -5.14
C LEU A 266 -15.74 -18.62 -3.88
N THR A 267 -15.71 -17.59 -3.03
CA THR A 267 -14.96 -17.60 -1.77
C THR A 267 -15.39 -18.76 -0.84
N GLN A 268 -16.68 -19.11 -0.83
CA GLN A 268 -17.17 -20.27 -0.07
C GLN A 268 -16.68 -21.60 -0.66
N LEU A 269 -16.66 -21.72 -1.99
CA LEU A 269 -16.08 -22.88 -2.68
C LEU A 269 -14.57 -23.01 -2.46
N LEU A 270 -13.84 -21.90 -2.53
CA LEU A 270 -12.39 -21.88 -2.26
C LEU A 270 -12.09 -22.20 -0.80
N THR A 271 -12.94 -21.77 0.14
CA THR A 271 -12.85 -22.18 1.56
C THR A 271 -13.05 -23.69 1.73
N ALA A 272 -13.99 -24.29 0.99
CA ALA A 272 -14.19 -25.74 1.01
C ALA A 272 -12.94 -26.48 0.48
N MET A 273 -12.42 -26.07 -0.68
CA MET A 273 -11.16 -26.61 -1.22
C MET A 273 -9.97 -26.40 -0.28
N GLY A 274 -9.89 -25.23 0.37
CA GLY A 274 -8.87 -24.92 1.38
C GLY A 274 -8.96 -25.82 2.61
N THR A 275 -10.18 -26.16 3.02
CA THR A 275 -10.42 -27.14 4.09
C THR A 275 -9.87 -28.51 3.69
N GLU A 276 -10.07 -28.96 2.45
CA GLU A 276 -9.51 -30.21 1.95
C GLU A 276 -7.98 -30.17 1.86
N ALA A 277 -7.41 -29.09 1.32
CA ALA A 277 -5.97 -28.93 1.14
C ALA A 277 -5.19 -28.86 2.47
N LEU A 278 -5.78 -28.20 3.48
CA LEU A 278 -5.22 -28.07 4.83
C LEU A 278 -5.58 -29.24 5.76
N LEU A 279 -6.27 -30.27 5.25
CA LEU A 279 -6.80 -31.39 6.04
C LEU A 279 -7.57 -30.89 7.28
N GLY A 280 -8.43 -29.90 7.07
CA GLY A 280 -9.34 -29.35 8.09
C GLY A 280 -10.58 -30.22 8.30
N THR A 281 -11.43 -29.81 9.24
CA THR A 281 -12.66 -30.55 9.58
C THR A 281 -13.93 -29.86 9.08
N ALA A 282 -14.81 -30.63 8.43
CA ALA A 282 -16.14 -30.16 8.06
C ALA A 282 -17.03 -29.85 9.28
N HIS A 283 -16.65 -30.31 10.49
CA HIS A 283 -17.37 -30.04 11.73
C HIS A 283 -17.40 -28.54 12.09
N ASN A 284 -16.44 -27.75 11.59
CA ASN A 284 -16.44 -26.29 11.71
C ASN A 284 -17.74 -25.65 11.18
N TYR A 285 -18.40 -26.32 10.24
CA TYR A 285 -19.56 -25.83 9.49
C TYR A 285 -20.86 -26.52 9.92
N HIS A 286 -20.84 -27.24 11.04
CA HIS A 286 -21.97 -28.01 11.50
C HIS A 286 -23.21 -27.12 11.76
N PRO A 287 -24.42 -27.48 11.27
CA PRO A 287 -25.62 -26.64 11.38
C PRO A 287 -26.01 -26.24 12.81
N PHE A 288 -25.65 -27.05 13.82
CA PHE A 288 -25.85 -26.69 15.23
C PHE A 288 -25.14 -25.38 15.59
N ILE A 289 -23.90 -25.17 15.11
CA ILE A 289 -23.09 -23.99 15.45
C ILE A 289 -23.80 -22.72 14.94
N SER A 290 -24.21 -22.70 13.67
CA SER A 290 -24.94 -21.56 13.12
C SER A 290 -26.36 -21.43 13.68
N ALA A 291 -27.05 -22.53 14.01
CA ALA A 291 -28.36 -22.46 14.66
C ALA A 291 -28.29 -21.84 16.07
N THR A 292 -27.19 -22.04 16.80
CA THR A 292 -27.00 -21.42 18.14
C THR A 292 -26.67 -19.92 18.08
N ARG A 293 -26.14 -19.43 16.95
CA ARG A 293 -25.90 -18.01 16.69
C ARG A 293 -26.50 -17.63 15.33
N PRO A 294 -27.83 -17.40 15.27
CA PRO A 294 -28.63 -17.50 14.04
C PRO A 294 -28.58 -16.24 13.16
N HIS A 295 -27.37 -15.73 12.87
CA HIS A 295 -27.20 -14.78 11.77
C HIS A 295 -27.49 -15.50 10.44
N GLN A 296 -28.24 -14.86 9.55
CA GLN A 296 -28.76 -15.51 8.35
C GLN A 296 -27.62 -15.85 7.40
N GLY A 297 -26.71 -14.90 7.16
CA GLY A 297 -25.55 -15.11 6.31
C GLY A 297 -24.59 -16.15 6.89
N GLN A 298 -24.41 -16.21 8.22
CA GLN A 298 -23.57 -17.25 8.85
C GLN A 298 -24.18 -18.64 8.64
N THR A 299 -25.50 -18.75 8.79
CA THR A 299 -26.24 -20.00 8.58
C THR A 299 -26.11 -20.49 7.15
N GLU A 300 -26.29 -19.57 6.21
CA GLU A 300 -26.14 -19.80 4.78
C GLU A 300 -24.72 -20.25 4.41
N ALA A 301 -23.69 -19.48 4.81
CA ALA A 301 -22.30 -19.81 4.51
C ALA A 301 -21.87 -21.16 5.11
N ALA A 302 -22.26 -21.46 6.34
CA ALA A 302 -21.97 -22.74 6.98
C ALA A 302 -22.64 -23.91 6.22
N ALA A 303 -23.91 -23.76 5.85
CA ALA A 303 -24.62 -24.80 5.13
C ALA A 303 -24.08 -25.01 3.71
N ASN A 304 -23.71 -23.94 3.00
CA ASN A 304 -23.08 -24.02 1.69
C ASN A 304 -21.72 -24.75 1.76
N ILE A 305 -20.81 -24.31 2.64
CA ILE A 305 -19.48 -24.93 2.79
C ILE A 305 -19.60 -26.39 3.24
N SER A 306 -20.50 -26.70 4.18
CA SER A 306 -20.77 -28.07 4.62
C SER A 306 -21.30 -28.95 3.48
N LEU A 307 -22.15 -28.42 2.61
CA LEU A 307 -22.65 -29.15 1.43
C LEU A 307 -21.54 -29.37 0.42
N LEU A 308 -20.72 -28.35 0.17
CA LEU A 308 -19.60 -28.41 -0.77
C LEU A 308 -18.57 -29.48 -0.36
N LEU A 309 -18.33 -29.67 0.93
CA LEU A 309 -17.42 -30.70 1.48
C LEU A 309 -18.02 -32.12 1.52
N SER A 310 -19.30 -32.28 1.22
CA SER A 310 -19.98 -33.58 1.33
C SER A 310 -19.32 -34.62 0.42
N GLY A 311 -18.95 -35.77 0.99
CA GLY A 311 -18.27 -36.85 0.27
C GLY A 311 -16.76 -36.66 0.08
N SER A 312 -16.15 -35.62 0.65
CA SER A 312 -14.69 -35.46 0.65
C SER A 312 -14.00 -36.60 1.38
N LYS A 313 -12.91 -37.12 0.80
CA LYS A 313 -12.00 -38.07 1.49
C LYS A 313 -10.88 -37.36 2.24
N LEU A 314 -10.64 -36.08 1.97
CA LEU A 314 -9.57 -35.27 2.55
C LEU A 314 -10.01 -34.48 3.79
N ALA A 315 -11.30 -34.13 3.90
CA ALA A 315 -11.86 -33.43 5.06
C ALA A 315 -12.95 -34.25 5.80
N PRO A 316 -12.65 -35.48 6.26
CA PRO A 316 -13.63 -36.30 6.96
C PRO A 316 -13.97 -35.75 8.36
N ASN A 317 -15.16 -36.09 8.87
CA ASN A 317 -15.53 -35.82 10.25
C ASN A 317 -14.72 -36.72 11.20
N LYS A 318 -13.61 -36.19 11.73
CA LYS A 318 -12.76 -36.87 12.71
C LYS A 318 -12.94 -36.27 14.11
N ASN A 319 -12.69 -37.08 15.13
CA ASN A 319 -12.55 -36.58 16.50
C ASN A 319 -11.31 -35.66 16.59
N PRO A 320 -11.32 -34.67 17.51
CA PRO A 320 -10.16 -33.82 17.74
C PRO A 320 -8.92 -34.66 18.09
N GLU A 321 -7.76 -34.23 17.58
CA GLU A 321 -6.48 -34.85 17.94
C GLU A 321 -6.15 -34.61 19.41
N THR A 322 -5.52 -35.61 20.05
CA THR A 322 -5.09 -35.53 21.46
C THR A 322 -3.70 -34.91 21.62
N ILE A 323 -2.92 -34.82 20.55
CA ILE A 323 -1.56 -34.27 20.49
C ILE A 323 -1.52 -33.37 19.25
N GLY A 324 -0.98 -32.14 19.37
CA GLY A 324 -1.02 -31.15 18.29
C GLY A 324 -2.20 -30.18 18.43
N LEU A 325 -2.57 -29.51 17.33
CA LEU A 325 -3.71 -28.58 17.34
C LEU A 325 -5.04 -29.35 17.37
N ALA A 326 -5.80 -29.16 18.44
CA ALA A 326 -7.13 -29.77 18.58
C ALA A 326 -8.18 -29.15 17.63
N GLN A 327 -7.88 -28.00 17.01
CA GLN A 327 -8.82 -27.23 16.19
C GLN A 327 -8.10 -26.58 15.01
N ASP A 328 -8.82 -26.40 13.90
CA ASP A 328 -8.33 -25.59 12.79
C ASP A 328 -8.17 -24.11 13.21
N ARG A 329 -7.31 -23.39 12.49
CA ARG A 329 -7.14 -21.94 12.66
C ARG A 329 -8.35 -21.17 12.13
N TYR A 330 -8.39 -19.88 12.45
CA TYR A 330 -9.57 -19.04 12.24
C TYR A 330 -9.93 -18.89 10.76
N ALA A 331 -8.95 -18.85 9.86
CA ALA A 331 -9.18 -18.71 8.42
C ALA A 331 -10.09 -19.81 7.85
N LEU A 332 -10.08 -21.02 8.43
CA LEU A 332 -11.04 -22.08 8.09
C LEU A 332 -12.20 -22.14 9.08
N ARG A 333 -11.91 -22.20 10.39
CA ARG A 333 -12.92 -22.51 11.41
C ARG A 333 -13.98 -21.43 11.57
N THR A 334 -13.60 -20.17 11.36
CA THR A 334 -14.51 -19.02 11.54
C THR A 334 -15.05 -18.47 10.22
N ALA A 335 -14.78 -19.13 9.09
CA ALA A 335 -15.17 -18.65 7.77
C ALA A 335 -16.67 -18.32 7.64
N PRO A 336 -17.64 -19.12 8.16
CA PRO A 336 -19.06 -18.74 8.11
C PRO A 336 -19.37 -17.46 8.90
N GLN A 337 -18.73 -17.27 10.06
CA GLN A 337 -18.91 -16.09 10.90
C GLN A 337 -18.32 -14.84 10.24
N TRP A 338 -17.28 -15.02 9.43
CA TRP A 338 -16.61 -13.95 8.68
C TRP A 338 -17.38 -13.57 7.40
N ILE A 339 -17.79 -14.57 6.62
CA ILE A 339 -18.53 -14.40 5.35
C ILE A 339 -19.96 -13.93 5.61
N GLY A 340 -20.59 -14.40 6.70
CA GLY A 340 -22.01 -14.20 6.95
C GLY A 340 -22.49 -12.74 6.89
N PRO A 341 -21.90 -11.81 7.64
CA PRO A 341 -22.29 -10.39 7.57
C PRO A 341 -22.16 -9.81 6.15
N GLN A 342 -21.17 -10.26 5.38
CA GLN A 342 -20.92 -9.76 4.02
C GLN A 342 -22.04 -10.18 3.07
N LEU A 343 -22.58 -11.40 3.22
CA LEU A 343 -23.75 -11.85 2.45
C LEU A 343 -25.00 -11.02 2.78
N GLU A 344 -25.17 -10.64 4.05
CA GLU A 344 -26.29 -9.81 4.49
C GLU A 344 -26.20 -8.39 3.90
N ASP A 345 -24.99 -7.80 3.90
CA ASP A 345 -24.72 -6.49 3.31
C ASP A 345 -24.88 -6.48 1.79
N LEU A 346 -24.39 -7.50 1.07
CA LEU A 346 -24.59 -7.63 -0.38
C LEU A 346 -26.08 -7.77 -0.73
N CYS A 347 -26.87 -8.48 0.08
CA CYS A 347 -28.33 -8.56 -0.13
C CYS A 347 -29.05 -7.23 0.10
N LEU A 348 -28.54 -6.39 1.01
CA LEU A 348 -29.07 -5.03 1.21
C LEU A 348 -28.67 -4.11 0.04
N ALA A 349 -27.40 -4.15 -0.36
CA ALA A 349 -26.90 -3.38 -1.50
C ALA A 349 -27.65 -3.73 -2.80
N TYR A 350 -27.88 -5.02 -3.07
CA TYR A 350 -28.69 -5.47 -4.20
C TYR A 350 -30.08 -4.83 -4.23
N ARG A 351 -30.79 -4.84 -3.10
CA ARG A 351 -32.13 -4.23 -3.00
C ARG A 351 -32.11 -2.73 -3.24
N GLN A 352 -31.09 -2.02 -2.76
CA GLN A 352 -30.94 -0.58 -2.97
C GLN A 352 -30.72 -0.28 -4.47
N VAL A 353 -29.81 -1.01 -5.13
CA VAL A 353 -29.54 -0.83 -6.56
C VAL A 353 -30.75 -1.21 -7.41
N GLN A 354 -31.42 -2.33 -7.11
CA GLN A 354 -32.59 -2.80 -7.85
C GLN A 354 -33.76 -1.81 -7.78
N ALA A 355 -33.92 -1.12 -6.64
CA ALA A 355 -34.89 -0.03 -6.51
C ALA A 355 -34.50 1.16 -7.38
N GLU A 356 -33.23 1.58 -7.34
CA GLU A 356 -32.72 2.72 -8.12
C GLU A 356 -32.85 2.51 -9.64
N VAL A 357 -32.58 1.30 -10.14
CA VAL A 357 -32.73 0.93 -11.57
C VAL A 357 -34.15 1.22 -12.10
N ASN A 358 -35.16 1.16 -11.22
CA ASN A 358 -36.56 1.37 -11.56
C ASN A 358 -37.14 2.65 -10.94
N SER A 359 -36.30 3.59 -10.54
CA SER A 359 -36.71 4.90 -10.05
C SER A 359 -36.82 5.92 -11.19
N THR A 360 -37.68 6.93 -11.01
CA THR A 360 -37.54 8.17 -11.78
C THR A 360 -36.54 9.05 -11.06
N THR A 361 -35.35 9.13 -11.61
CA THR A 361 -34.27 10.01 -11.13
C THR A 361 -34.20 11.19 -12.08
N ASP A 362 -34.92 12.27 -11.78
CA ASP A 362 -35.04 13.50 -12.58
C ASP A 362 -35.63 14.63 -11.72
N ASN A 363 -35.53 15.87 -12.20
CA ASN A 363 -36.19 17.04 -11.64
C ASN A 363 -36.36 18.16 -12.68
N PRO A 364 -37.51 18.87 -12.73
CA PRO A 364 -38.74 18.57 -11.98
C PRO A 364 -39.48 17.34 -12.53
N LEU A 365 -40.39 16.79 -11.73
CA LEU A 365 -41.23 15.65 -12.06
C LEU A 365 -42.62 16.11 -12.50
N ILE A 366 -43.17 15.47 -13.52
CA ILE A 366 -44.52 15.74 -14.03
C ILE A 366 -45.46 14.63 -13.56
N ASP A 367 -46.45 14.99 -12.76
CA ASP A 367 -47.52 14.10 -12.36
C ASP A 367 -48.66 14.18 -13.37
N VAL A 368 -48.73 13.17 -14.24
CA VAL A 368 -49.73 13.08 -15.29
C VAL A 368 -51.16 12.94 -14.74
N GLN A 369 -51.33 12.40 -13.54
CA GLN A 369 -52.66 12.20 -12.94
C GLN A 369 -53.27 13.52 -12.46
N THR A 370 -52.45 14.40 -11.90
CA THR A 370 -52.90 15.68 -11.35
C THR A 370 -52.66 16.86 -12.30
N GLY A 371 -51.79 16.71 -13.29
CA GLY A 371 -51.32 17.79 -14.14
C GLY A 371 -50.26 18.68 -13.47
N ALA A 372 -49.79 18.32 -12.27
CA ALA A 372 -48.86 19.13 -11.50
C ALA A 372 -47.39 18.88 -11.89
N ILE A 373 -46.56 19.91 -11.71
CA ILE A 373 -45.10 19.83 -11.82
C ILE A 373 -44.51 19.97 -10.42
N HIS A 374 -43.77 18.95 -9.98
CA HIS A 374 -43.16 18.87 -8.65
C HIS A 374 -41.65 19.05 -8.71
N HIS A 375 -41.11 19.91 -7.84
CA HIS A 375 -39.67 20.12 -7.67
C HIS A 375 -39.18 19.31 -6.47
N GLY A 376 -38.12 18.53 -6.66
CA GLY A 376 -37.57 17.62 -5.65
C GLY A 376 -36.12 17.25 -5.91
N GLY A 377 -35.64 16.24 -5.17
CA GLY A 377 -34.22 15.83 -5.16
C GLY A 377 -33.99 14.38 -5.60
N ASN A 378 -34.86 13.78 -6.41
CA ASN A 378 -34.76 12.38 -6.85
C ASN A 378 -33.49 12.05 -7.67
N PHE A 379 -32.72 13.07 -8.02
CA PHE A 379 -31.44 12.97 -8.69
C PHE A 379 -30.26 12.62 -7.74
N GLN A 380 -30.51 12.58 -6.42
CA GLN A 380 -29.49 12.36 -5.39
C GLN A 380 -29.24 10.87 -5.18
N ALA A 381 -28.04 10.39 -5.55
CA ALA A 381 -27.72 8.96 -5.64
C ALA A 381 -27.14 8.33 -4.35
N VAL A 382 -27.42 8.88 -3.16
CA VAL A 382 -26.80 8.42 -1.90
C VAL A 382 -27.12 6.95 -1.57
N CYS A 383 -28.24 6.43 -2.08
CA CYS A 383 -28.60 5.01 -2.00
C CYS A 383 -27.55 4.12 -2.71
N ILE A 384 -27.01 4.56 -3.84
CA ILE A 384 -25.96 3.85 -4.58
C ILE A 384 -24.64 3.94 -3.83
N THR A 385 -24.25 5.09 -3.28
CA THR A 385 -23.06 5.18 -2.41
C THR A 385 -23.16 4.23 -1.22
N SER A 386 -24.31 4.19 -0.56
CA SER A 386 -24.56 3.28 0.56
C SER A 386 -24.47 1.80 0.15
N ALA A 387 -24.91 1.45 -1.06
CA ALA A 387 -24.82 0.11 -1.60
C ALA A 387 -23.36 -0.24 -1.96
N MET A 388 -22.65 0.67 -2.61
CA MET A 388 -21.27 0.45 -3.08
C MET A 388 -20.27 0.39 -1.92
N GLU A 389 -20.44 1.18 -0.86
CA GLU A 389 -19.59 1.07 0.33
C GLU A 389 -19.79 -0.27 1.09
N LYS A 390 -21.00 -0.83 1.07
CA LYS A 390 -21.25 -2.21 1.56
C LYS A 390 -20.55 -3.23 0.68
N THR A 391 -20.66 -3.08 -0.64
CA THR A 391 -19.98 -3.96 -1.60
C THR A 391 -18.46 -3.91 -1.42
N LEU A 392 -17.87 -2.71 -1.28
CA LEU A 392 -16.45 -2.50 -1.03
C LEU A 392 -15.99 -3.20 0.27
N SER A 393 -16.72 -2.98 1.36
CA SER A 393 -16.41 -3.61 2.64
C SER A 393 -16.52 -5.14 2.55
N ALA A 394 -17.59 -5.66 1.92
CA ALA A 394 -17.76 -7.09 1.70
C ALA A 394 -16.60 -7.70 0.91
N LEU A 395 -16.19 -7.08 -0.20
CA LEU A 395 -15.06 -7.51 -1.02
C LEU A 395 -13.74 -7.49 -0.24
N GLN A 396 -13.46 -6.42 0.51
CA GLN A 396 -12.29 -6.33 1.38
C GLN A 396 -12.23 -7.49 2.38
N MET A 397 -13.37 -7.79 3.03
CA MET A 397 -13.44 -8.89 4.00
C MET A 397 -13.27 -10.25 3.32
N LEU A 398 -13.89 -10.49 2.16
CA LEU A 398 -13.69 -11.72 1.40
C LEU A 398 -12.23 -11.89 0.95
N GLY A 399 -11.60 -10.83 0.42
CA GLY A 399 -10.18 -10.82 0.07
C GLY A 399 -9.28 -11.13 1.26
N LYS A 400 -9.57 -10.58 2.45
CA LYS A 400 -8.79 -10.86 3.66
C LYS A 400 -8.86 -12.33 4.08
N LEU A 401 -10.01 -12.97 3.89
CA LEU A 401 -10.17 -14.41 4.15
C LEU A 401 -9.33 -15.23 3.17
N LEU A 402 -9.40 -14.93 1.87
CA LEU A 402 -8.60 -15.60 0.83
C LEU A 402 -7.09 -15.46 1.10
N PHE A 403 -6.64 -14.25 1.46
CA PHE A 403 -5.25 -14.00 1.84
C PHE A 403 -4.82 -14.86 3.03
N ALA A 404 -5.60 -14.86 4.12
CA ALA A 404 -5.27 -15.64 5.32
C ALA A 404 -5.22 -17.15 5.04
N GLN A 405 -6.17 -17.68 4.27
CA GLN A 405 -6.18 -19.10 3.87
C GLN A 405 -4.98 -19.44 2.96
N SER A 406 -4.64 -18.54 2.02
CA SER A 406 -3.46 -18.69 1.16
C SER A 406 -2.16 -18.72 1.96
N SER A 407 -1.96 -17.80 2.89
CA SER A 407 -0.74 -17.74 3.71
C SER A 407 -0.60 -18.97 4.62
N GLU A 408 -1.69 -19.50 5.17
CA GLU A 408 -1.66 -20.77 5.91
C GLU A 408 -1.29 -21.95 5.00
N LEU A 409 -1.76 -21.97 3.75
CA LEU A 409 -1.51 -23.04 2.78
C LEU A 409 -0.05 -23.13 2.35
N VAL A 410 0.60 -22.00 2.09
CA VAL A 410 1.99 -21.97 1.61
C VAL A 410 3.01 -22.21 2.72
N HIS A 411 2.63 -22.04 3.98
CA HIS A 411 3.53 -22.21 5.13
C HIS A 411 3.52 -23.64 5.66
N ASN A 412 4.65 -24.35 5.50
CA ASN A 412 4.86 -25.73 5.94
C ASN A 412 4.62 -26.03 7.43
N LYS A 413 4.72 -25.03 8.33
CA LYS A 413 4.38 -25.20 9.75
C LYS A 413 2.87 -25.24 9.99
N PHE A 414 2.08 -24.72 9.08
CA PHE A 414 0.63 -24.53 9.24
C PHE A 414 -0.18 -25.47 8.35
N ASN A 415 0.39 -25.89 7.22
CA ASN A 415 -0.28 -26.68 6.19
C ASN A 415 -0.24 -28.21 6.40
N LYS A 416 0.09 -28.71 7.60
CA LYS A 416 0.05 -30.13 7.98
C LYS A 416 0.78 -31.09 7.02
N GLY A 417 2.07 -30.84 6.75
CA GLY A 417 2.94 -31.79 6.02
C GLY A 417 3.07 -31.54 4.51
N LEU A 418 2.46 -30.49 3.96
CA LEU A 418 2.80 -30.03 2.62
C LEU A 418 4.20 -29.35 2.63
N PRO A 419 4.94 -29.42 1.51
CA PRO A 419 6.25 -28.78 1.41
C PRO A 419 6.14 -27.24 1.43
N PRO A 420 7.20 -26.52 1.84
CA PRO A 420 7.19 -25.06 1.89
C PRO A 420 6.97 -24.47 0.50
N ASN A 421 6.11 -23.45 0.40
CA ASN A 421 5.73 -22.83 -0.87
C ASN A 421 5.16 -23.81 -1.91
N LEU A 422 4.63 -24.97 -1.49
CA LEU A 422 4.01 -25.96 -2.38
C LEU A 422 4.94 -26.47 -3.50
N SER A 423 6.23 -26.67 -3.18
CA SER A 423 7.19 -27.27 -4.13
C SER A 423 6.85 -28.73 -4.43
N SER A 424 6.98 -29.17 -5.67
CA SER A 424 6.77 -30.57 -6.09
C SER A 424 8.07 -31.38 -6.20
N ASP A 425 9.19 -30.68 -6.24
CA ASP A 425 10.57 -31.14 -6.31
C ASP A 425 11.36 -30.68 -5.08
N ASP A 426 12.68 -30.65 -5.18
CA ASP A 426 13.56 -30.36 -4.04
C ASP A 426 13.30 -28.92 -3.51
N PRO A 427 12.84 -28.78 -2.24
CA PRO A 427 12.48 -27.49 -1.67
C PRO A 427 13.62 -26.46 -1.65
N SER A 428 14.89 -26.89 -1.66
CA SER A 428 16.04 -25.99 -1.72
C SER A 428 16.15 -25.22 -3.05
N LEU A 429 15.57 -25.75 -4.13
CA LEU A 429 15.66 -25.20 -5.49
C LEU A 429 14.32 -24.67 -6.02
N SER A 430 13.22 -24.92 -5.30
CA SER A 430 11.86 -24.71 -5.81
C SER A 430 10.99 -23.91 -4.86
N PHE A 431 10.68 -22.69 -5.27
CA PHE A 431 9.94 -21.72 -4.44
C PHE A 431 8.52 -21.44 -4.93
N THR A 432 7.98 -22.29 -5.82
CA THR A 432 6.67 -22.24 -6.50
C THR A 432 5.69 -21.14 -6.00
N ALA A 433 5.16 -21.25 -4.78
CA ALA A 433 4.13 -20.32 -4.29
C ALA A 433 4.65 -19.00 -3.70
N LYS A 434 5.95 -18.82 -3.48
CA LYS A 434 6.53 -17.65 -2.80
C LYS A 434 6.18 -16.34 -3.49
N GLY A 435 6.29 -16.28 -4.82
CA GLY A 435 5.92 -15.07 -5.59
C GLY A 435 4.42 -14.79 -5.53
N PHE A 436 3.58 -15.83 -5.45
CA PHE A 436 2.14 -15.66 -5.27
C PHE A 436 1.78 -15.14 -3.88
N ASP A 437 2.49 -15.55 -2.83
CA ASP A 437 2.28 -15.04 -1.47
C ASP A 437 2.57 -13.53 -1.38
N VAL A 438 3.67 -13.08 -1.99
CA VAL A 438 3.98 -11.64 -2.12
C VAL A 438 2.90 -10.91 -2.91
N ASN A 439 2.44 -11.46 -4.04
CA ASN A 439 1.36 -10.85 -4.82
C ASN A 439 0.05 -10.78 -4.03
N MET A 440 -0.31 -11.83 -3.30
CA MET A 440 -1.52 -11.85 -2.47
C MET A 440 -1.46 -10.78 -1.36
N ALA A 441 -0.29 -10.52 -0.78
CA ALA A 441 -0.08 -9.44 0.17
C ALA A 441 -0.22 -8.06 -0.48
N ALA A 442 0.31 -7.86 -1.70
CA ALA A 442 0.15 -6.62 -2.47
C ALA A 442 -1.32 -6.38 -2.82
N TYR A 443 -2.03 -7.37 -3.37
CA TYR A 443 -3.45 -7.28 -3.72
C TYR A 443 -4.32 -6.97 -2.51
N MET A 444 -4.06 -7.63 -1.37
CA MET A 444 -4.81 -7.36 -0.15
C MET A 444 -4.55 -5.94 0.39
N SER A 445 -3.30 -5.46 0.31
CA SER A 445 -2.94 -4.12 0.77
C SER A 445 -3.63 -3.05 -0.08
N GLU A 446 -3.61 -3.20 -1.40
CA GLU A 446 -4.30 -2.30 -2.33
C GLU A 446 -5.83 -2.35 -2.13
N LEU A 447 -6.39 -3.55 -1.97
CA LEU A 447 -7.82 -3.74 -1.70
C LEU A 447 -8.24 -3.05 -0.39
N ALA A 448 -7.43 -3.16 0.66
CA ALA A 448 -7.70 -2.49 1.93
C ALA A 448 -7.62 -0.96 1.80
N TYR A 449 -6.74 -0.45 0.95
CA TYR A 449 -6.62 0.98 0.68
C TYR A 449 -7.82 1.54 -0.09
N ILE A 450 -8.27 0.87 -1.16
CA ILE A 450 -9.39 1.39 -1.96
C ILE A 450 -10.77 1.19 -1.32
N ALA A 451 -10.87 0.32 -0.31
CA ALA A 451 -12.13 0.05 0.40
C ALA A 451 -12.56 1.16 1.37
N HIS A 452 -11.78 2.24 1.51
CA HIS A 452 -12.18 3.38 2.34
C HIS A 452 -13.46 4.05 1.81
N PRO A 453 -14.38 4.48 2.70
CA PRO A 453 -15.61 5.17 2.30
C PRO A 453 -15.31 6.44 1.49
N VAL A 454 -15.98 6.62 0.36
CA VAL A 454 -15.85 7.86 -0.42
C VAL A 454 -16.75 8.96 0.15
N SER A 455 -17.80 8.58 0.88
CA SER A 455 -18.80 9.50 1.44
C SER A 455 -18.21 10.50 2.45
N SER A 456 -17.08 10.19 3.09
CA SER A 456 -16.35 11.13 3.95
C SER A 456 -15.70 12.29 3.20
N HIS A 457 -15.64 12.23 1.86
CA HIS A 457 -14.96 13.22 1.02
C HIS A 457 -15.92 14.18 0.29
N ILE A 458 -17.20 14.21 0.67
CA ILE A 458 -18.20 15.11 0.09
C ILE A 458 -17.74 16.57 0.22
N GLN A 459 -17.65 17.26 -0.90
CA GLN A 459 -17.31 18.68 -0.98
C GLN A 459 -18.54 19.53 -1.29
N SER A 460 -18.60 20.75 -0.76
CA SER A 460 -19.63 21.69 -1.20
C SER A 460 -19.34 22.18 -2.61
N ALA A 461 -20.23 21.89 -3.56
CA ALA A 461 -20.03 22.19 -4.98
C ALA A 461 -21.09 23.16 -5.54
N GLU A 462 -20.84 23.65 -6.76
CA GLU A 462 -21.79 24.38 -7.60
C GLU A 462 -22.46 25.56 -6.86
N MET A 463 -21.69 26.62 -6.59
CA MET A 463 -22.15 27.82 -5.85
C MET A 463 -22.78 27.51 -4.48
N HIS A 464 -22.33 26.43 -3.82
CA HIS A 464 -22.90 25.88 -2.58
C HIS A 464 -24.35 25.38 -2.67
N ASN A 465 -24.96 25.37 -3.85
CA ASN A 465 -26.26 24.76 -4.07
C ASN A 465 -26.18 23.23 -3.88
N GLN A 466 -25.05 22.62 -4.24
CA GLN A 466 -24.77 21.19 -4.05
C GLN A 466 -23.85 20.98 -2.85
N SER A 467 -24.24 21.55 -1.71
CA SER A 467 -23.53 21.44 -0.42
C SER A 467 -23.48 20.02 0.15
N VAL A 468 -24.42 19.17 -0.27
CA VAL A 468 -24.40 17.71 -0.11
C VAL A 468 -24.50 17.05 -1.48
N ASN A 469 -23.77 15.96 -1.67
CA ASN A 469 -23.77 15.14 -2.88
C ASN A 469 -23.40 13.71 -2.51
N SER A 470 -23.62 12.75 -3.42
CA SER A 470 -23.46 11.33 -3.08
C SER A 470 -22.10 10.76 -3.43
N LEU A 471 -21.40 11.30 -4.44
CA LEU A 471 -20.19 10.70 -5.01
C LEU A 471 -20.40 9.25 -5.52
N ALA A 472 -21.63 8.87 -5.85
CA ALA A 472 -22.01 7.49 -6.14
C ALA A 472 -21.24 6.86 -7.30
N LEU A 473 -20.98 7.60 -8.39
CA LEU A 473 -20.20 7.07 -9.52
C LEU A 473 -18.74 6.79 -9.11
N ILE A 474 -18.17 7.58 -8.21
CA ILE A 474 -16.81 7.35 -7.67
C ILE A 474 -16.82 6.08 -6.82
N SER A 475 -17.79 5.92 -5.92
CA SER A 475 -17.95 4.72 -5.10
C SER A 475 -18.11 3.46 -5.96
N ALA A 476 -18.95 3.50 -7.00
CA ALA A 476 -19.17 2.38 -7.90
C ALA A 476 -17.92 2.01 -8.71
N ARG A 477 -17.09 2.99 -9.09
CA ARG A 477 -15.81 2.74 -9.76
C ARG A 477 -14.82 2.03 -8.85
N TYR A 478 -14.67 2.47 -7.60
CA TYR A 478 -13.80 1.77 -6.65
C TYR A 478 -14.34 0.38 -6.30
N ALA A 479 -15.65 0.20 -6.23
CA ALA A 479 -16.23 -1.13 -6.05
C ALA A 479 -15.83 -2.09 -7.19
N MET A 480 -15.71 -1.59 -8.42
CA MET A 480 -15.27 -2.37 -9.57
C MET A 480 -13.77 -2.67 -9.56
N GLU A 481 -12.94 -1.72 -9.11
CA GLU A 481 -11.51 -1.98 -8.86
C GLU A 481 -11.32 -3.03 -7.75
N ALA A 482 -12.15 -3.00 -6.70
CA ALA A 482 -12.15 -4.03 -5.65
C ALA A 482 -12.61 -5.40 -6.17
N VAL A 483 -13.58 -5.44 -7.09
CA VAL A 483 -13.97 -6.69 -7.77
C VAL A 483 -12.77 -7.27 -8.52
N GLU A 484 -12.03 -6.46 -9.27
CA GLU A 484 -10.83 -6.91 -9.99
C GLU A 484 -9.78 -7.49 -9.04
N LEU A 485 -9.44 -6.80 -7.95
CA LEU A 485 -8.46 -7.28 -6.97
C LEU A 485 -8.88 -8.60 -6.31
N VAL A 486 -10.13 -8.72 -5.86
CA VAL A 486 -10.62 -9.98 -5.26
C VAL A 486 -10.67 -11.10 -6.29
N SER A 487 -10.92 -10.78 -7.57
CA SER A 487 -10.86 -11.75 -8.66
C SER A 487 -9.41 -12.23 -8.85
N LEU A 488 -8.41 -11.34 -8.89
CA LEU A 488 -6.99 -11.69 -8.96
C LEU A 488 -6.55 -12.58 -7.79
N MET A 489 -7.00 -12.24 -6.58
CA MET A 489 -6.76 -13.05 -5.37
C MET A 489 -7.40 -14.44 -5.48
N SER A 490 -8.64 -14.51 -5.99
CA SER A 490 -9.36 -15.77 -6.19
C SER A 490 -8.65 -16.66 -7.20
N GLY A 491 -8.21 -16.12 -8.35
CA GLY A 491 -7.48 -16.90 -9.36
C GLY A 491 -6.13 -17.40 -8.87
N THR A 492 -5.41 -16.56 -8.12
CA THR A 492 -4.16 -16.96 -7.45
C THR A 492 -4.42 -18.11 -6.48
N PHE A 493 -5.43 -17.98 -5.62
CA PHE A 493 -5.74 -18.99 -4.63
C PHE A 493 -6.26 -20.30 -5.25
N ILE A 494 -7.05 -20.25 -6.33
CA ILE A 494 -7.45 -21.44 -7.10
C ILE A 494 -6.22 -22.22 -7.58
N TYR A 495 -5.24 -21.53 -8.16
CA TYR A 495 -4.00 -22.15 -8.62
C TYR A 495 -3.26 -22.84 -7.46
N LEU A 496 -3.09 -22.14 -6.35
CA LEU A 496 -2.42 -22.68 -5.14
C LEU A 496 -3.17 -23.87 -4.55
N LEU A 497 -4.49 -23.81 -4.49
CA LEU A 497 -5.34 -24.91 -4.02
C LEU A 497 -5.18 -26.14 -4.91
N CYS A 498 -5.23 -25.99 -6.24
CA CYS A 498 -5.04 -27.13 -7.15
C CYS A 498 -3.64 -27.75 -6.97
N GLN A 499 -2.60 -26.92 -6.85
CA GLN A 499 -1.24 -27.39 -6.59
C GLN A 499 -1.14 -28.14 -5.25
N ALA A 500 -1.73 -27.61 -4.18
CA ALA A 500 -1.72 -28.23 -2.87
C ALA A 500 -2.48 -29.56 -2.84
N LEU A 501 -3.66 -29.62 -3.47
CA LEU A 501 -4.47 -30.84 -3.57
C LEU A 501 -3.76 -31.93 -4.37
N ASP A 502 -3.04 -31.56 -5.43
CA ASP A 502 -2.17 -32.49 -6.17
C ASP A 502 -1.07 -33.06 -5.28
N LEU A 503 -0.38 -32.22 -4.51
CA LEU A 503 0.66 -32.66 -3.58
C LEU A 503 0.11 -33.56 -2.46
N ARG A 504 -1.11 -33.31 -1.98
CA ARG A 504 -1.81 -34.20 -1.04
C ARG A 504 -2.02 -35.57 -1.64
N CYS A 505 -2.56 -35.63 -2.84
CA CYS A 505 -2.90 -36.90 -3.47
C CYS A 505 -1.66 -37.67 -3.90
N LEU A 506 -0.60 -36.97 -4.34
CA LEU A 506 0.72 -37.56 -4.56
C LEU A 506 1.25 -38.23 -3.28
N HIS A 507 1.17 -37.55 -2.13
CA HIS A 507 1.57 -38.11 -0.85
C HIS A 507 0.75 -39.36 -0.47
N LEU A 508 -0.57 -39.33 -0.69
CA LEU A 508 -1.43 -40.49 -0.42
C LEU A 508 -1.11 -41.71 -1.30
N GLU A 509 -0.85 -41.51 -2.59
CA GLU A 509 -0.42 -42.62 -3.47
C GLU A 509 0.95 -43.16 -3.06
N PHE A 510 1.86 -42.28 -2.61
CA PHE A 510 3.16 -42.71 -2.09
C PHE A 510 3.00 -43.56 -0.83
N VAL A 511 2.20 -43.11 0.14
CA VAL A 511 1.89 -43.84 1.37
C VAL A 511 1.33 -45.23 1.06
N LYS A 512 0.37 -45.31 0.14
CA LYS A 512 -0.25 -46.56 -0.31
C LYS A 512 0.75 -47.54 -0.94
N ALA A 513 1.77 -47.04 -1.63
CA ALA A 513 2.84 -47.86 -2.20
C ALA A 513 3.94 -48.23 -1.18
N ALA A 514 4.26 -47.32 -0.25
CA ALA A 514 5.36 -47.44 0.69
C ALA A 514 5.05 -48.33 1.89
N GLU A 515 3.84 -48.25 2.44
CA GLU A 515 3.41 -49.04 3.61
C GLU A 515 3.65 -50.55 3.44
N PRO A 516 3.13 -51.23 2.40
CA PRO A 516 3.35 -52.68 2.24
C PRO A 516 4.81 -53.03 1.97
N ALA A 517 5.56 -52.15 1.31
CA ALA A 517 6.97 -52.37 1.00
C ALA A 517 7.84 -52.29 2.27
N ILE A 518 7.60 -51.29 3.13
CA ILE A 518 8.27 -51.15 4.42
C ILE A 518 7.86 -52.28 5.36
N ARG A 519 6.57 -52.66 5.40
CA ARG A 519 6.14 -53.83 6.18
C ARG A 519 6.85 -55.12 5.74
N GLN A 520 6.99 -55.36 4.44
CA GLN A 520 7.72 -56.51 3.93
C GLN A 520 9.23 -56.45 4.26
N LEU A 521 9.82 -55.25 4.25
CA LEU A 521 11.20 -55.04 4.65
C LEU A 521 11.39 -55.34 6.14
N LEU A 522 10.52 -54.81 7.00
CA LEU A 522 10.49 -55.11 8.43
C LEU A 522 10.34 -56.62 8.67
N LYS A 523 9.46 -57.31 7.92
CA LYS A 523 9.30 -58.77 8.03
C LYS A 523 10.58 -59.51 7.68
N THR A 524 11.27 -59.06 6.64
CA THR A 524 12.52 -59.67 6.18
C THR A 524 13.66 -59.49 7.19
N GLN A 525 13.73 -58.33 7.86
CA GLN A 525 14.83 -58.00 8.77
C GLN A 525 14.56 -58.47 10.21
N PHE A 526 13.35 -58.25 10.72
CA PHE A 526 13.00 -58.47 12.13
C PHE A 526 12.08 -59.68 12.35
N GLY A 527 11.46 -60.23 11.30
CA GLY A 527 10.43 -61.27 11.44
C GLY A 527 10.91 -62.59 12.06
N ASN A 528 12.21 -62.91 11.97
CA ASN A 528 12.79 -64.09 12.61
C ASN A 528 13.22 -63.85 14.07
N LEU A 529 13.16 -62.60 14.53
CA LEU A 529 13.59 -62.18 15.87
C LEU A 529 12.41 -62.04 16.85
N MET A 530 11.18 -62.23 16.38
CA MET A 530 9.95 -62.10 17.18
C MET A 530 8.88 -63.08 16.70
N ALA A 531 7.88 -63.33 17.55
CA ALA A 531 6.74 -64.16 17.17
C ALA A 531 5.84 -63.45 16.14
N ASP A 532 5.21 -64.20 15.23
CA ASP A 532 4.36 -63.63 14.16
C ASP A 532 3.24 -62.71 14.68
N LYS A 533 2.67 -63.01 15.85
CA LYS A 533 1.60 -62.19 16.47
C LYS A 533 2.08 -60.81 16.95
N LEU A 534 3.35 -60.69 17.32
CA LEU A 534 3.94 -59.42 17.79
C LEU A 534 4.43 -58.58 16.59
N PHE A 535 4.71 -59.23 15.47
CA PHE A 535 5.21 -58.57 14.27
C PHE A 535 4.22 -57.55 13.69
N ASP A 536 2.93 -57.87 13.70
CA ASP A 536 1.92 -56.97 13.10
C ASP A 536 1.82 -55.65 13.87
N ASP A 537 1.75 -55.70 15.20
CA ASP A 537 1.74 -54.51 16.06
C ASP A 537 3.04 -53.70 15.94
N PHE A 538 4.19 -54.38 15.95
CA PHE A 538 5.50 -53.76 15.73
C PHE A 538 5.58 -53.05 14.36
N ALA A 539 5.09 -53.70 13.30
CA ALA A 539 5.11 -53.15 11.95
C ALA A 539 4.20 -51.91 11.81
N GLU A 540 3.03 -51.93 12.43
CA GLU A 540 2.10 -50.79 12.45
C GLU A 540 2.72 -49.59 13.19
N GLN A 541 3.27 -49.81 14.40
CA GLN A 541 3.92 -48.75 15.18
C GLN A 541 5.16 -48.18 14.46
N SER A 542 5.98 -49.06 13.86
CA SER A 542 7.16 -48.66 13.10
C SER A 542 6.79 -47.83 11.86
N TRP A 543 5.74 -48.24 11.14
CA TRP A 543 5.23 -47.48 9.99
C TRP A 543 4.72 -46.11 10.41
N LYS A 544 3.94 -46.03 11.49
CA LYS A 544 3.42 -44.77 12.03
C LYS A 544 4.56 -43.81 12.40
N ALA A 545 5.55 -44.28 13.16
CA ALA A 545 6.70 -43.47 13.55
C ALA A 545 7.49 -42.94 12.34
N LEU A 546 7.66 -43.78 11.31
CA LEU A 546 8.32 -43.40 10.08
C LEU A 546 7.52 -42.35 9.29
N LEU A 547 6.20 -42.53 9.16
CA LEU A 547 5.33 -41.61 8.43
C LEU A 547 5.22 -40.25 9.12
N ASP A 548 5.07 -40.23 10.44
CA ASP A 548 5.03 -39.00 11.24
C ASP A 548 6.30 -38.16 11.01
N ARG A 549 7.48 -38.82 10.97
CA ARG A 549 8.75 -38.14 10.66
C ARG A 549 8.79 -37.67 9.21
N TRP A 550 8.41 -38.53 8.27
CA TRP A 550 8.38 -38.18 6.85
C TRP A 550 7.55 -36.92 6.59
N GLU A 551 6.37 -36.79 7.17
CA GLU A 551 5.49 -35.63 7.01
C GLU A 551 6.08 -34.35 7.61
N SER A 552 6.70 -34.43 8.80
CA SER A 552 7.35 -33.29 9.45
C SER A 552 8.59 -32.77 8.71
N LEU A 553 9.24 -33.64 7.92
CA LEU A 553 10.48 -33.37 7.20
C LEU A 553 10.24 -32.97 5.73
N SER A 554 9.02 -32.55 5.35
CA SER A 554 8.68 -32.11 3.98
C SER A 554 9.45 -30.89 3.47
N HIS A 555 10.22 -30.23 4.34
CA HIS A 555 11.05 -29.06 4.03
C HIS A 555 12.48 -29.42 3.59
N LEU A 556 12.87 -30.68 3.67
CA LEU A 556 14.16 -31.18 3.22
C LEU A 556 14.07 -31.69 1.77
N ASP A 557 15.18 -31.58 1.06
CA ASP A 557 15.37 -32.23 -0.25
C ASP A 557 15.22 -33.75 -0.12
N LEU A 558 14.86 -34.43 -1.20
CA LEU A 558 14.44 -35.83 -1.12
C LEU A 558 15.51 -36.75 -0.49
N GLU A 559 16.78 -36.55 -0.82
CA GLU A 559 17.89 -37.36 -0.29
C GLU A 559 18.06 -37.16 1.22
N ASP A 560 18.07 -35.91 1.67
CA ASP A 560 18.19 -35.55 3.09
C ASP A 560 16.95 -35.96 3.88
N ARG A 561 15.74 -35.77 3.31
CA ARG A 561 14.47 -36.18 3.91
C ARG A 561 14.45 -37.67 4.18
N VAL A 562 14.89 -38.50 3.22
CA VAL A 562 14.99 -39.95 3.38
C VAL A 562 15.98 -40.30 4.50
N SER A 563 17.17 -39.72 4.47
CA SER A 563 18.21 -39.97 5.48
C SER A 563 17.75 -39.61 6.89
N ALA A 564 17.20 -38.40 7.07
CA ALA A 564 16.67 -37.91 8.33
C ALA A 564 15.47 -38.74 8.82
N THR A 565 14.53 -39.09 7.95
CA THR A 565 13.37 -39.91 8.30
C THR A 565 13.79 -41.26 8.90
N ILE A 566 14.74 -41.95 8.26
CA ILE A 566 15.24 -43.25 8.75
C ILE A 566 16.03 -43.10 10.05
N LYS A 567 16.84 -42.04 10.17
CA LYS A 567 17.65 -41.79 11.37
C LYS A 567 16.80 -41.43 12.58
N GLU A 568 15.82 -40.54 12.41
CA GLU A 568 15.00 -40.00 13.49
C GLU A 568 13.90 -40.96 13.95
N SER A 569 13.36 -41.79 13.05
CA SER A 569 12.38 -42.82 13.42
C SER A 569 13.00 -44.04 14.11
N LEU A 570 14.32 -44.20 14.05
CA LEU A 570 14.99 -45.41 14.55
C LEU A 570 14.79 -45.61 16.06
N GLY A 571 14.82 -44.53 16.85
CA GLY A 571 14.61 -44.62 18.30
C GLY A 571 13.26 -45.22 18.66
N ASP A 572 12.21 -44.77 17.98
CA ASP A 572 10.83 -45.26 18.16
C ASP A 572 10.70 -46.72 17.73
N ILE A 573 11.33 -47.11 16.61
CA ILE A 573 11.35 -48.49 16.12
C ILE A 573 12.08 -49.42 17.10
N VAL A 574 13.24 -49.00 17.62
CA VAL A 574 14.00 -49.77 18.62
C VAL A 574 13.20 -49.94 19.90
N HIS A 575 12.55 -48.88 20.38
CA HIS A 575 11.70 -48.92 21.57
C HIS A 575 10.53 -49.90 21.40
N SER A 576 9.82 -49.83 20.26
CA SER A 576 8.73 -50.74 19.92
C SER A 576 9.20 -52.20 19.90
N PHE A 577 10.35 -52.48 19.28
CA PHE A 577 10.93 -53.83 19.27
C PHE A 577 11.23 -54.37 20.68
N ILE A 578 11.91 -53.58 21.52
CA ILE A 578 12.32 -54.00 22.88
C ILE A 578 11.09 -54.27 23.76
N HIS A 579 10.09 -53.40 23.68
CA HIS A 579 8.85 -53.53 24.43
C HIS A 579 8.12 -54.84 24.09
N ASP A 580 8.09 -55.24 22.81
CA ASP A 580 7.30 -56.38 22.35
C ASP A 580 8.03 -57.73 22.46
N THR A 581 9.38 -57.74 22.52
CA THR A 581 10.18 -58.98 22.47
C THR A 581 10.71 -59.50 23.82
N ASN A 582 10.61 -58.72 24.90
CA ASN A 582 10.97 -59.13 26.28
C ASN A 582 12.31 -59.92 26.37
N VAL A 583 13.35 -59.39 25.73
CA VAL A 583 14.61 -60.13 25.45
C VAL A 583 15.48 -60.25 26.71
N GLU A 584 15.50 -61.44 27.32
CA GLU A 584 16.41 -61.78 28.44
C GLU A 584 17.75 -62.43 27.99
N ASP A 585 17.93 -62.71 26.68
CA ASP A 585 19.04 -63.53 26.18
C ASP A 585 20.04 -62.75 25.28
N GLY A 586 21.33 -62.79 25.63
CA GLY A 586 22.39 -61.96 25.05
C GLY A 586 22.76 -62.27 23.59
N SER A 587 22.34 -63.42 23.03
CA SER A 587 22.59 -63.79 21.63
C SER A 587 21.67 -63.08 20.63
N ALA A 588 20.54 -62.54 21.07
CA ALA A 588 19.61 -61.80 20.21
C ALA A 588 20.12 -60.38 19.89
N GLY A 589 20.97 -59.80 20.74
CA GLY A 589 21.46 -58.42 20.59
C GLY A 589 22.33 -58.20 19.35
N SER A 590 23.19 -59.16 18.98
CA SER A 590 24.05 -59.02 17.79
C SER A 590 23.24 -59.17 16.49
N GLN A 591 22.27 -60.08 16.45
CA GLN A 591 21.36 -60.25 15.31
C GLN A 591 20.44 -59.04 15.14
N PHE A 592 19.99 -58.45 16.24
CA PHE A 592 19.19 -57.22 16.23
C PHE A 592 19.96 -56.02 15.67
N LEU A 593 21.22 -55.81 16.10
CA LEU A 593 22.06 -54.73 15.57
C LEU A 593 22.31 -54.88 14.06
N LEU A 594 22.53 -56.11 13.58
CA LEU A 594 22.65 -56.40 12.15
C LEU A 594 21.34 -56.14 11.39
N ALA A 595 20.19 -56.48 11.98
CA ALA A 595 18.88 -56.21 11.39
C ALA A 595 18.61 -54.70 11.28
N ILE A 596 19.02 -53.90 12.26
CA ILE A 596 18.95 -52.42 12.21
C ILE A 596 19.81 -51.88 11.07
N GLU A 597 21.09 -52.27 10.99
CA GLU A 597 21.99 -51.76 9.94
C GLU A 597 21.45 -52.09 8.54
N GLN A 598 20.96 -53.31 8.35
CA GLN A 598 20.37 -53.75 7.09
C GLN A 598 19.05 -53.04 6.79
N TYR A 599 18.20 -52.82 7.81
CA TYR A 599 16.98 -52.04 7.68
C TYR A 599 17.29 -50.62 7.24
N GLN A 600 18.20 -49.90 7.92
CA GLN A 600 18.54 -48.52 7.58
C GLN A 600 19.03 -48.38 6.15
N ARG A 601 19.94 -49.26 5.71
CA ARG A 601 20.47 -49.23 4.33
C ARG A 601 19.39 -49.49 3.27
N ARG A 602 18.50 -50.46 3.51
CA ARG A 602 17.48 -50.87 2.54
C ARG A 602 16.25 -49.98 2.55
N ALA A 603 15.84 -49.48 3.71
CA ALA A 603 14.66 -48.64 3.86
C ALA A 603 14.84 -47.31 3.14
N GLY A 604 16.01 -46.66 3.27
CA GLY A 604 16.29 -45.41 2.56
C GLY A 604 16.21 -45.57 1.03
N THR A 605 16.86 -46.61 0.49
CA THR A 605 16.80 -46.92 -0.95
C THR A 605 15.36 -47.20 -1.42
N THR A 606 14.58 -47.90 -0.60
CA THR A 606 13.19 -48.27 -0.89
C THR A 606 12.29 -47.02 -0.92
N LEU A 607 12.34 -46.17 0.11
CA LEU A 607 11.54 -44.93 0.19
C LEU A 607 11.83 -44.00 -0.98
N ARG A 608 13.12 -43.73 -1.27
CA ARG A 608 13.51 -42.86 -2.39
C ARG A 608 12.95 -43.37 -3.72
N THR A 609 13.19 -44.65 -4.02
CA THR A 609 12.76 -45.27 -5.28
C THR A 609 11.24 -45.24 -5.44
N LEU A 610 10.50 -45.52 -4.36
CA LEU A 610 9.05 -45.49 -4.38
C LEU A 610 8.49 -44.08 -4.52
N TYR A 611 9.07 -43.10 -3.83
CA TYR A 611 8.65 -41.70 -3.96
C TYR A 611 8.90 -41.17 -5.36
N ASP A 612 10.10 -41.39 -5.93
CA ASP A 612 10.41 -40.98 -7.29
C ASP A 612 9.50 -41.64 -8.33
N ARG A 613 9.27 -42.95 -8.21
CA ARG A 613 8.36 -43.67 -9.12
C ARG A 613 6.95 -43.10 -9.03
N THR A 614 6.42 -42.93 -7.82
CA THR A 614 5.06 -42.40 -7.60
C THR A 614 4.95 -41.00 -8.19
N ARG A 615 5.93 -40.13 -7.95
CA ARG A 615 5.98 -38.77 -8.49
C ARG A 615 5.98 -38.74 -10.01
N GLN A 616 6.79 -39.59 -10.67
CA GLN A 616 6.84 -39.67 -12.13
C GLN A 616 5.55 -40.22 -12.75
N GLU A 617 4.88 -41.16 -12.08
CA GLU A 617 3.56 -41.66 -12.49
C GLU A 617 2.50 -40.56 -12.33
N PHE A 618 2.54 -39.83 -11.22
CA PHE A 618 1.60 -38.75 -10.91
C PHE A 618 1.73 -37.55 -11.86
N TYR A 619 2.95 -37.23 -12.32
CA TYR A 619 3.15 -36.22 -13.37
C TYR A 619 2.40 -36.54 -14.67
N LYS A 620 2.16 -37.83 -14.95
CA LYS A 620 1.44 -38.27 -16.15
C LYS A 620 -0.07 -38.34 -15.91
N ASN A 621 -0.49 -38.86 -14.76
CA ASN A 621 -1.89 -39.07 -14.42
C ASN A 621 -2.16 -38.72 -12.95
N GLN A 622 -2.75 -37.56 -12.70
CA GLN A 622 -3.15 -37.14 -11.35
C GLN A 622 -4.45 -37.84 -10.93
N THR A 623 -4.44 -38.53 -9.79
CA THR A 623 -5.63 -39.16 -9.19
C THR A 623 -6.43 -38.21 -8.29
N THR A 624 -6.08 -36.92 -8.27
CA THR A 624 -6.56 -35.93 -7.30
C THR A 624 -8.08 -35.87 -7.18
N ALA A 625 -8.79 -35.83 -8.32
CA ALA A 625 -10.25 -35.73 -8.34
C ALA A 625 -10.97 -36.88 -7.60
N ASP A 626 -10.34 -38.05 -7.47
CA ASP A 626 -10.91 -39.23 -6.79
C ASP A 626 -10.96 -39.07 -5.25
N TYR A 627 -10.21 -38.12 -4.71
CA TYR A 627 -10.12 -37.84 -3.27
C TYR A 627 -10.94 -36.63 -2.82
N LEU A 628 -11.27 -35.73 -3.76
CA LEU A 628 -12.00 -34.50 -3.47
C LEU A 628 -13.50 -34.77 -3.29
N SER A 629 -14.18 -33.83 -2.65
CA SER A 629 -15.64 -33.74 -2.74
C SER A 629 -16.10 -33.60 -4.21
N PRO A 630 -17.32 -34.02 -4.57
CA PRO A 630 -17.83 -33.85 -5.93
C PRO A 630 -17.83 -32.39 -6.41
N SER A 631 -17.97 -31.43 -5.48
CA SER A 631 -17.96 -30.00 -5.80
C SER A 631 -16.56 -29.50 -6.12
N SER A 632 -15.59 -29.77 -5.25
CA SER A 632 -14.18 -29.41 -5.48
C SER A 632 -13.60 -30.14 -6.70
N ALA A 633 -13.99 -31.40 -6.94
CA ALA A 633 -13.58 -32.17 -8.11
C ALA A 633 -14.02 -31.51 -9.42
N LYS A 634 -15.19 -30.88 -9.48
CA LYS A 634 -15.64 -30.14 -10.67
C LYS A 634 -14.74 -28.95 -10.97
N LEU A 635 -14.48 -28.09 -9.98
CA LEU A 635 -13.61 -26.92 -10.18
C LEU A 635 -12.17 -27.37 -10.50
N TYR A 636 -11.61 -28.31 -9.74
CA TYR A 636 -10.30 -28.88 -10.03
C TYR A 636 -10.20 -29.44 -11.46
N THR A 637 -11.22 -30.19 -11.91
CA THR A 637 -11.26 -30.76 -13.26
C THR A 637 -11.36 -29.67 -14.32
N PHE A 638 -12.20 -28.65 -14.10
CA PHE A 638 -12.29 -27.51 -15.01
C PHE A 638 -10.92 -26.82 -15.17
N ILE A 639 -10.20 -26.55 -14.07
CA ILE A 639 -8.88 -25.92 -14.12
C ILE A 639 -7.84 -26.82 -14.81
N ARG A 640 -7.78 -28.11 -14.45
CA ARG A 640 -6.72 -29.03 -14.92
C ARG A 640 -6.97 -29.59 -16.31
N LYS A 641 -8.24 -29.79 -16.71
CA LYS A 641 -8.61 -30.43 -17.98
C LYS A 641 -9.17 -29.43 -18.99
N ASP A 642 -10.11 -28.58 -18.60
CA ASP A 642 -10.81 -27.69 -19.54
C ASP A 642 -9.96 -26.45 -19.85
N LEU A 643 -9.42 -25.78 -18.82
CA LEU A 643 -8.47 -24.67 -18.96
C LEU A 643 -7.02 -25.13 -19.18
N GLN A 644 -6.75 -26.43 -19.05
CA GLN A 644 -5.44 -27.05 -19.27
C GLN A 644 -4.31 -26.40 -18.46
N VAL A 645 -4.58 -26.01 -17.21
CA VAL A 645 -3.57 -25.49 -16.29
C VAL A 645 -2.84 -26.69 -15.65
N PRO A 646 -1.58 -26.97 -15.99
CA PRO A 646 -0.88 -28.17 -15.53
C PRO A 646 -0.53 -28.13 -14.04
N PHE A 647 -0.28 -29.31 -13.47
CA PHE A 647 0.43 -29.45 -12.21
C PHE A 647 1.88 -28.98 -12.39
N HIS A 648 2.34 -28.03 -11.58
CA HIS A 648 3.70 -27.51 -11.69
C HIS A 648 4.68 -28.49 -11.07
N ARG A 649 5.68 -28.91 -11.86
CA ARG A 649 6.66 -29.95 -11.55
C ARG A 649 7.97 -29.40 -10.98
N GLY A 650 8.07 -28.08 -10.81
CA GLY A 650 9.26 -27.42 -10.26
C GLY A 650 10.21 -26.93 -11.34
N LEU A 651 11.52 -27.05 -11.11
CA LEU A 651 12.54 -26.48 -11.99
C LEU A 651 12.46 -26.96 -13.45
N ILE A 652 11.98 -28.19 -13.66
CA ILE A 652 11.81 -28.79 -15.00
C ILE A 652 10.77 -28.05 -15.86
N ASP A 653 9.84 -27.30 -15.25
CA ASP A 653 8.84 -26.51 -15.96
C ASP A 653 9.29 -25.09 -16.27
N HIS A 654 10.51 -24.70 -15.86
CA HIS A 654 11.04 -23.39 -16.18
C HIS A 654 11.29 -23.26 -17.70
N PRO A 655 10.84 -22.17 -18.36
CA PRO A 655 10.90 -22.05 -19.82
C PRO A 655 12.29 -22.18 -20.45
N SER A 656 13.35 -21.88 -19.69
CA SER A 656 14.74 -21.85 -20.19
C SER A 656 15.60 -23.05 -19.81
N THR A 657 15.06 -24.07 -19.13
CA THR A 657 15.84 -25.26 -18.78
C THR A 657 15.93 -26.23 -19.96
N SER A 658 17.06 -26.93 -20.09
CA SER A 658 17.30 -27.88 -21.18
C SER A 658 16.24 -28.98 -21.26
N ALA A 659 15.71 -29.42 -20.11
CA ALA A 659 14.64 -30.41 -20.03
C ALA A 659 13.28 -29.91 -20.53
N ALA A 660 13.01 -28.60 -20.48
CA ALA A 660 11.79 -28.00 -21.03
C ALA A 660 11.82 -27.90 -22.57
N ILE A 661 13.03 -27.81 -23.15
CA ILE A 661 13.27 -27.71 -24.60
C ILE A 661 13.01 -29.05 -25.32
N ASP A 662 13.27 -30.18 -24.63
CA ASP A 662 13.13 -31.54 -25.17
C ASP A 662 11.79 -32.21 -24.79
N SER A 663 10.86 -31.50 -24.13
CA SER A 663 9.59 -32.08 -23.68
C SER A 663 8.52 -32.13 -24.79
N GLU A 664 7.85 -33.27 -24.95
CA GLU A 664 6.72 -33.44 -25.89
C GLU A 664 5.54 -32.48 -25.59
N SER A 665 5.51 -31.88 -24.40
CA SER A 665 4.49 -30.93 -23.91
C SER A 665 4.69 -29.46 -24.32
N GLY A 666 5.75 -29.14 -25.07
CA GLY A 666 6.10 -27.76 -25.45
C GLY A 666 6.90 -27.01 -24.37
N PRO A 667 7.33 -25.75 -24.64
CA PRO A 667 8.16 -25.00 -23.70
C PRO A 667 7.39 -24.67 -22.42
N GLY A 668 8.09 -24.74 -21.28
CA GLY A 668 7.56 -24.37 -19.97
C GLY A 668 7.01 -22.93 -19.95
N LYS A 669 6.11 -22.64 -18.99
CA LYS A 669 5.50 -21.31 -18.82
C LYS A 669 5.87 -20.73 -17.47
N ILE A 670 5.98 -19.40 -17.38
CA ILE A 670 6.14 -18.75 -16.07
C ILE A 670 4.88 -18.96 -15.22
N LEU A 671 5.05 -19.04 -13.90
CA LEU A 671 3.97 -19.29 -12.95
C LEU A 671 2.80 -18.31 -13.08
N GLY A 672 3.08 -17.01 -13.24
CA GLY A 672 2.04 -15.98 -13.45
C GLY A 672 1.24 -16.19 -14.74
N THR A 673 1.79 -16.89 -15.74
CA THR A 673 1.04 -17.29 -16.94
C THR A 673 0.08 -18.45 -16.67
N LEU A 674 0.42 -19.34 -15.74
CA LEU A 674 -0.44 -20.45 -15.33
C LEU A 674 -1.59 -19.99 -14.43
N ALA A 675 -1.39 -18.90 -13.69
CA ALA A 675 -2.40 -18.23 -12.88
C ALA A 675 -3.21 -17.15 -13.66
N LYS A 676 -3.22 -17.17 -15.00
CA LYS A 676 -3.82 -16.12 -15.84
C LYS A 676 -5.33 -15.92 -15.61
N MET A 677 -5.79 -14.74 -16.04
CA MET A 677 -7.17 -14.22 -16.08
C MET A 677 -8.30 -15.20 -16.49
N PRO A 678 -8.12 -16.25 -17.31
CA PRO A 678 -9.18 -17.24 -17.54
C PRO A 678 -9.67 -17.90 -16.23
N ILE A 679 -8.80 -18.09 -15.25
CA ILE A 679 -9.17 -18.61 -13.91
C ILE A 679 -10.01 -17.58 -13.12
N VAL A 680 -9.84 -16.30 -13.44
CA VAL A 680 -10.38 -15.13 -12.73
C VAL A 680 -11.72 -14.66 -13.31
N MET A 681 -11.93 -14.79 -14.62
CA MET A 681 -13.07 -14.24 -15.36
C MET A 681 -13.89 -15.27 -16.15
N GLU A 682 -13.36 -16.45 -16.51
CA GLU A 682 -14.14 -17.50 -17.22
C GLU A 682 -14.93 -18.42 -16.27
N ALA A 683 -14.93 -18.14 -14.96
CA ALA A 683 -15.72 -18.89 -13.97
C ALA A 683 -17.15 -18.33 -13.75
N PRO A 684 -17.63 -17.39 -14.59
CA PRO A 684 -18.98 -17.54 -15.14
C PRO A 684 -19.08 -17.37 -16.67
N ASP A 685 -18.03 -16.92 -17.36
CA ASP A 685 -18.06 -16.72 -18.82
C ASP A 685 -17.47 -17.94 -19.55
N GLY A 686 -18.33 -18.90 -19.86
CA GLY A 686 -18.01 -19.89 -20.87
C GLY A 686 -17.76 -19.23 -22.22
N LEU A 687 -16.57 -19.44 -22.79
CA LEU A 687 -16.22 -19.31 -24.22
C LEU A 687 -16.29 -17.88 -24.82
N THR A 688 -15.14 -17.17 -24.92
CA THR A 688 -14.57 -16.62 -26.18
C THR A 688 -13.38 -15.64 -26.01
N SER A 689 -12.22 -16.06 -26.51
CA SER A 689 -11.11 -15.33 -27.16
C SER A 689 -10.56 -13.95 -26.67
N ARG A 690 -9.26 -14.05 -26.28
CA ARG A 690 -8.06 -13.27 -26.68
C ARG A 690 -7.65 -11.96 -25.97
N GLU A 691 -6.45 -12.09 -25.37
CA GLU A 691 -5.24 -11.23 -25.47
C GLU A 691 -5.36 -9.71 -25.22
N SER A 692 -4.94 -9.25 -24.04
CA SER A 692 -3.67 -8.51 -23.85
C SER A 692 -3.52 -7.97 -22.42
N ALA A 693 -2.41 -8.29 -21.76
CA ALA A 693 -1.95 -7.58 -20.57
C ALA A 693 -0.42 -7.58 -20.58
N LYS A 694 0.16 -6.41 -20.82
CA LYS A 694 1.60 -6.15 -20.71
C LYS A 694 1.93 -5.78 -19.26
N ALA A 695 3.06 -6.30 -18.79
CA ALA A 695 3.66 -6.00 -17.50
C ALA A 695 4.12 -4.53 -17.40
N SER A 696 4.00 -3.95 -16.20
CA SER A 696 4.74 -2.74 -15.83
C SER A 696 6.22 -3.08 -15.59
N PRO A 697 7.16 -2.24 -16.05
CA PRO A 697 8.58 -2.54 -15.97
C PRO A 697 9.14 -2.35 -14.56
N LYS A 698 9.97 -3.29 -14.11
CA LYS A 698 10.89 -3.10 -12.98
C LYS A 698 11.99 -2.12 -13.42
N TYR A 699 12.25 -1.06 -12.64
CA TYR A 699 13.38 -0.17 -12.91
C TYR A 699 14.71 -0.87 -12.54
N GLU A 700 15.71 -0.73 -13.41
CA GLU A 700 17.08 -1.14 -13.09
C GLU A 700 17.78 -0.02 -12.29
N PRO A 701 18.63 -0.36 -11.30
CA PRO A 701 19.34 0.63 -10.49
C PRO A 701 20.32 1.46 -11.36
N ARG A 702 20.16 2.78 -11.34
CA ARG A 702 20.93 3.75 -12.15
C ARG A 702 21.56 4.83 -11.25
N LEU A 703 22.66 5.44 -11.70
CA LEU A 703 23.27 6.57 -11.00
C LEU A 703 22.37 7.82 -11.11
N LEU A 704 22.27 8.61 -10.03
CA LEU A 704 21.39 9.78 -9.93
C LEU A 704 21.61 10.82 -11.05
N PRO A 705 22.85 11.16 -11.46
CA PRO A 705 23.06 12.02 -12.64
C PRO A 705 22.47 11.43 -13.93
N ILE A 706 22.53 10.11 -14.11
CA ILE A 706 21.97 9.42 -15.29
C ILE A 706 20.43 9.48 -15.25
N THR A 707 19.84 9.33 -14.06
CA THR A 707 18.39 9.44 -13.86
C THR A 707 17.90 10.88 -14.08
N ILE A 708 18.60 11.87 -13.53
CA ILE A 708 18.31 13.30 -13.73
C ILE A 708 18.44 13.66 -15.21
N ASP A 709 19.50 13.20 -15.90
CA ASP A 709 19.66 13.40 -17.33
C ASP A 709 18.53 12.76 -18.15
N ALA A 710 18.10 11.55 -17.78
CA ALA A 710 17.02 10.86 -18.46
C ALA A 710 15.70 11.64 -18.33
N ILE A 711 15.40 12.14 -17.12
CA ILE A 711 14.21 12.98 -16.87
C ILE A 711 14.35 14.32 -17.59
N ALA A 712 15.53 14.95 -17.56
CA ALA A 712 15.79 16.20 -18.26
C ALA A 712 15.69 16.06 -19.78
N GLN A 713 15.97 14.88 -20.34
CA GLN A 713 15.78 14.58 -21.77
C GLN A 713 14.31 14.40 -22.14
N SER A 714 13.53 13.76 -21.27
CA SER A 714 12.09 13.55 -21.51
C SER A 714 11.26 14.81 -21.22
N ASP A 715 11.59 15.54 -20.16
CA ASP A 715 10.88 16.72 -19.68
C ASP A 715 11.85 17.70 -18.97
N PRO A 716 12.57 18.55 -19.73
CA PRO A 716 13.50 19.53 -19.18
C PRO A 716 12.80 20.66 -18.39
N SER A 717 11.49 20.85 -18.59
CA SER A 717 10.69 21.88 -17.94
C SER A 717 10.15 21.46 -16.57
N ARG A 718 10.12 20.16 -16.27
CA ARG A 718 9.65 19.65 -14.98
C ARG A 718 10.39 20.31 -13.83
N VAL A 719 9.63 20.85 -12.87
CA VAL A 719 10.19 21.45 -11.66
C VAL A 719 10.70 20.34 -10.75
N LEU A 720 11.98 20.42 -10.40
CA LEU A 720 12.63 19.53 -9.43
C LEU A 720 12.43 20.07 -8.00
N ALA A 721 12.67 21.37 -7.82
CA ALA A 721 12.57 22.03 -6.52
C ALA A 721 12.26 23.51 -6.67
N GLU A 722 11.62 24.09 -5.66
CA GLU A 722 11.39 25.53 -5.54
C GLU A 722 12.10 26.07 -4.30
N PHE A 723 12.78 27.20 -4.45
CA PHE A 723 13.44 27.94 -3.37
C PHE A 723 12.64 29.21 -3.10
N LEU A 724 12.17 29.40 -1.87
CA LEU A 724 11.31 30.54 -1.52
C LEU A 724 12.04 31.89 -1.48
N GLU A 725 13.37 31.87 -1.36
CA GLU A 725 14.26 33.01 -1.54
C GLU A 725 15.39 32.61 -2.49
N ALA A 726 15.68 33.44 -3.48
CA ALA A 726 16.74 33.16 -4.42
C ALA A 726 18.11 33.11 -3.69
N PRO A 727 19.07 32.28 -4.17
CA PRO A 727 20.41 32.14 -3.57
C PRO A 727 21.23 33.44 -3.43
N HIS A 728 20.77 34.56 -3.99
CA HIS A 728 21.41 35.87 -3.98
C HIS A 728 20.77 36.89 -3.03
N HIS A 729 19.95 36.44 -2.07
CA HIS A 729 19.20 37.33 -1.17
C HIS A 729 18.22 38.26 -1.91
N SER A 730 17.54 37.79 -2.95
CA SER A 730 16.35 38.47 -3.50
C SER A 730 15.08 37.90 -2.86
N GLU A 731 14.05 38.73 -2.73
CA GLU A 731 12.74 38.30 -2.19
C GLU A 731 11.90 37.44 -3.18
N GLU A 732 12.48 37.08 -4.33
CA GLU A 732 11.83 36.33 -5.41
C GLU A 732 12.06 34.82 -5.24
N THR A 733 11.07 34.00 -5.65
CA THR A 733 11.21 32.54 -5.69
C THR A 733 12.06 32.11 -6.87
N PHE A 734 12.78 31.00 -6.72
CA PHE A 734 13.58 30.40 -7.78
C PHE A 734 13.15 28.95 -8.02
N GLU A 735 12.68 28.67 -9.23
CA GLU A 735 12.31 27.34 -9.69
C GLU A 735 13.52 26.66 -10.35
N LEU A 736 13.89 25.49 -9.82
CA LEU A 736 14.94 24.65 -10.39
C LEU A 736 14.28 23.54 -11.20
N THR A 737 14.38 23.57 -12.52
CA THR A 737 13.87 22.49 -13.38
C THR A 737 14.89 21.38 -13.58
N PHE A 738 14.46 20.17 -13.93
CA PHE A 738 15.34 19.05 -14.28
C PHE A 738 16.32 19.42 -15.42
N GLY A 739 15.84 20.13 -16.44
CA GLY A 739 16.68 20.59 -17.54
C GLY A 739 17.74 21.61 -17.11
N LEU A 740 17.41 22.53 -16.21
CA LEU A 740 18.38 23.46 -15.63
C LEU A 740 19.39 22.72 -14.75
N PHE A 741 18.93 21.81 -13.91
CA PHE A 741 19.77 21.08 -12.98
C PHE A 741 20.75 20.13 -13.67
N ALA A 742 20.32 19.41 -14.72
CA ALA A 742 21.21 18.59 -15.55
C ALA A 742 22.33 19.43 -16.19
N ARG A 743 22.01 20.62 -16.72
CA ARG A 743 23.04 21.54 -17.27
C ARG A 743 24.01 22.02 -16.19
N VAL A 744 23.53 22.33 -14.99
CA VAL A 744 24.38 22.72 -13.85
C VAL A 744 25.34 21.58 -13.48
N ILE A 745 24.83 20.35 -13.40
CA ILE A 745 25.61 19.13 -13.14
C ILE A 745 26.71 18.94 -14.20
N ASP A 746 26.38 19.09 -15.49
CA ASP A 746 27.35 18.99 -16.58
C ASP A 746 28.44 20.09 -16.50
N ARG A 747 28.05 21.35 -16.26
CA ARG A 747 29.01 22.47 -16.12
C ARG A 747 29.99 22.23 -14.98
N LEU A 748 29.46 21.84 -13.82
CA LEU A 748 30.28 21.53 -12.66
C LEU A 748 31.18 20.33 -12.93
N SER A 749 30.69 19.27 -13.58
CA SER A 749 31.50 18.09 -13.90
C SER A 749 32.70 18.42 -14.79
N TRP A 750 32.51 19.23 -15.83
CA TRP A 750 33.60 19.68 -16.69
C TRP A 750 34.57 20.61 -15.97
N TRP A 751 34.05 21.55 -15.17
CA TRP A 751 34.86 22.45 -14.34
C TRP A 751 35.74 21.66 -13.37
N MET A 752 35.14 20.70 -12.66
CA MET A 752 35.85 19.81 -11.72
C MET A 752 36.93 18.99 -12.42
N SER A 753 36.64 18.44 -13.61
CA SER A 753 37.63 17.67 -14.37
C SER A 753 38.85 18.53 -14.76
N ALA A 754 38.64 19.81 -15.07
CA ALA A 754 39.72 20.75 -15.36
C ALA A 754 40.54 21.09 -14.09
N ILE A 755 39.86 21.38 -12.98
CA ILE A 755 40.50 21.68 -11.69
C ILE A 755 41.30 20.48 -11.18
N GLY A 756 40.74 19.28 -11.23
CA GLY A 756 41.42 18.05 -10.80
C GLY A 756 42.71 17.79 -11.59
N LYS A 757 42.72 18.05 -12.90
CA LYS A 757 43.93 17.95 -13.73
C LYS A 757 44.96 19.03 -13.38
N GLN A 758 44.52 20.25 -13.12
CA GLN A 758 45.42 21.38 -12.80
C GLN A 758 46.05 21.22 -11.41
N ALA A 759 45.31 20.67 -10.46
CA ALA A 759 45.76 20.48 -9.08
C ALA A 759 46.33 19.07 -8.79
N GLU A 760 46.53 18.26 -9.83
CA GLU A 760 47.07 16.89 -9.75
C GLU A 760 46.31 15.98 -8.76
N LEU A 761 45.00 16.20 -8.60
CA LEU A 761 44.17 15.40 -7.71
C LEU A 761 44.02 13.97 -8.22
N LYS A 762 44.14 13.01 -7.29
CA LYS A 762 43.81 11.60 -7.52
C LYS A 762 42.32 11.36 -7.28
N THR A 763 41.83 10.23 -7.80
CA THR A 763 40.46 9.78 -7.52
C THR A 763 40.29 9.56 -6.02
N PHE A 764 39.30 10.24 -5.42
CA PHE A 764 38.98 10.22 -3.99
C PHE A 764 39.94 10.98 -3.05
N ASP A 765 40.72 11.94 -3.56
CA ASP A 765 41.39 12.90 -2.68
C ASP A 765 40.34 13.74 -1.91
N THR A 766 40.51 13.88 -0.60
CA THR A 766 39.58 14.63 0.27
C THR A 766 39.62 16.12 -0.03
N ILE A 767 38.45 16.71 -0.27
CA ILE A 767 38.26 18.15 -0.44
C ILE A 767 37.34 18.69 0.65
N ALA A 768 37.46 19.97 0.99
CA ALA A 768 36.54 20.65 1.88
C ALA A 768 35.71 21.67 1.09
N LEU A 769 34.43 21.84 1.41
CA LEU A 769 33.56 22.87 0.82
C LEU A 769 32.96 23.71 1.94
N ALA A 770 33.04 25.03 1.82
CA ALA A 770 32.43 25.96 2.76
C ALA A 770 31.64 27.06 2.02
N GLY A 771 30.54 27.52 2.60
CA GLY A 771 29.76 28.62 2.04
C GLY A 771 28.27 28.58 2.34
N PHE A 772 27.50 29.35 1.57
CA PHE A 772 26.04 29.42 1.67
C PHE A 772 25.40 28.19 1.05
N LEU A 773 24.56 27.48 1.82
CA LEU A 773 23.82 26.31 1.33
C LEU A 773 22.81 26.72 0.25
N ASP A 774 23.15 26.43 -1.00
CA ASP A 774 22.35 26.66 -2.20
C ASP A 774 22.44 25.45 -3.15
N PHE A 775 21.85 25.55 -4.35
CA PHE A 775 21.86 24.42 -5.29
C PHE A 775 23.25 23.99 -5.77
N ARG A 776 24.28 24.83 -5.62
CA ARG A 776 25.67 24.44 -5.91
C ARG A 776 26.12 23.37 -4.95
N HIS A 777 25.73 23.47 -3.68
CA HIS A 777 26.01 22.43 -2.68
C HIS A 777 25.32 21.12 -3.06
N TYR A 778 24.08 21.14 -3.55
CA TYR A 778 23.37 19.94 -4.01
C TYR A 778 24.00 19.31 -5.24
N ALA A 779 24.32 20.12 -6.24
CA ALA A 779 24.98 19.62 -7.45
C ALA A 779 26.37 19.06 -7.13
N MET A 780 27.14 19.70 -6.24
CA MET A 780 28.42 19.19 -5.77
C MET A 780 28.29 17.87 -5.01
N LEU A 781 27.28 17.72 -4.14
CA LEU A 781 26.99 16.49 -3.41
C LEU A 781 26.64 15.30 -4.33
N ILE A 782 26.00 15.57 -5.47
CA ILE A 782 25.70 14.55 -6.50
C ILE A 782 26.97 14.12 -7.26
N LEU A 783 27.95 15.02 -7.37
CA LEU A 783 29.16 14.84 -8.17
C LEU A 783 30.35 14.22 -7.39
N PHE A 784 30.56 14.62 -6.13
CA PHE A 784 31.82 14.45 -5.41
C PHE A 784 31.88 13.35 -4.34
N CYS A 785 33.11 13.20 -3.83
CA CYS A 785 33.64 12.35 -2.77
C CYS A 785 34.28 13.27 -1.69
N SER A 786 33.67 13.37 -0.51
CA SER A 786 34.11 14.07 0.73
C SER A 786 33.76 15.56 0.85
N LEU A 787 32.94 15.90 1.86
CA LEU A 787 32.44 17.25 2.20
C LEU A 787 32.49 17.45 3.72
N VAL A 788 33.23 18.44 4.19
CA VAL A 788 33.38 18.77 5.61
C VAL A 788 32.76 20.15 5.91
N THR A 789 31.73 20.20 6.76
CA THR A 789 30.86 21.39 6.90
C THR A 789 30.84 22.09 8.28
N ASP A 790 31.52 21.58 9.32
CA ASP A 790 31.45 22.18 10.68
C ASP A 790 32.68 23.01 11.05
N THR A 791 32.48 24.33 11.18
CA THR A 791 33.52 25.33 11.49
C THR A 791 34.12 25.22 12.90
N SER A 792 33.48 24.51 13.83
CA SER A 792 33.89 24.46 15.24
C SER A 792 34.94 23.39 15.56
N ALA A 793 35.07 22.38 14.68
CA ALA A 793 35.93 21.19 14.86
C ALA A 793 36.98 21.01 13.75
N MET A 794 37.01 21.95 12.80
CA MET A 794 37.73 21.85 11.52
C MET A 794 39.26 21.71 11.63
N GLU A 795 39.91 22.25 12.68
CA GLU A 795 41.38 22.25 12.76
C GLU A 795 42.01 20.86 12.93
N ARG A 796 41.43 20.00 13.77
CA ARG A 796 41.88 18.59 13.93
C ARG A 796 41.40 17.72 12.77
N LEU A 797 40.16 17.96 12.35
CA LEU A 797 39.49 17.26 11.26
C LEU A 797 40.23 17.41 9.92
N PHE A 798 40.80 18.58 9.61
CA PHE A 798 41.55 18.82 8.38
C PHE A 798 42.89 18.07 8.35
N GLN A 799 43.49 17.84 9.52
CA GLN A 799 44.73 17.07 9.67
C GLN A 799 44.47 15.57 9.54
N ASP A 800 43.42 15.07 10.20
CA ASP A 800 43.08 13.64 10.21
C ASP A 800 42.54 13.17 8.85
N ALA A 801 41.79 14.03 8.13
CA ALA A 801 41.17 13.70 6.84
C ALA A 801 42.05 13.98 5.60
N ASP A 802 43.29 14.43 5.78
CA ASP A 802 44.27 14.73 4.71
C ASP A 802 43.72 15.62 3.56
N VAL A 803 43.02 16.71 3.92
CA VAL A 803 42.35 17.60 2.97
C VAL A 803 43.34 18.27 2.02
N LYS A 804 43.15 18.13 0.70
CA LYS A 804 44.05 18.65 -0.34
C LYS A 804 43.69 20.05 -0.84
N ILE A 805 42.40 20.33 -0.97
CA ILE A 805 41.87 21.59 -1.53
C ILE A 805 40.66 22.05 -0.72
N PHE A 806 40.57 23.37 -0.54
CA PHE A 806 39.44 24.04 0.07
C PHE A 806 38.61 24.78 -0.97
N PHE A 807 37.37 24.36 -1.20
CA PHE A 807 36.41 25.04 -2.05
C PHE A 807 35.56 26.01 -1.24
N THR A 808 35.29 27.19 -1.81
CA THR A 808 34.42 28.19 -1.16
C THR A 808 33.40 28.75 -2.14
N THR A 809 32.20 29.09 -1.66
CA THR A 809 31.22 29.87 -2.43
C THR A 809 31.25 31.36 -2.11
N VAL A 810 32.13 31.80 -1.19
CA VAL A 810 32.23 33.18 -0.69
C VAL A 810 33.42 33.89 -1.36
N GLU A 811 33.15 35.01 -2.04
CA GLU A 811 34.15 35.73 -2.85
C GLU A 811 35.08 36.66 -2.05
N LYS A 812 34.66 37.14 -0.86
CA LYS A 812 35.30 38.29 -0.19
C LYS A 812 35.82 38.04 1.24
N GLU A 813 35.39 36.98 1.92
CA GLU A 813 35.84 36.66 3.27
C GLU A 813 36.45 35.26 3.33
N SER A 814 37.71 35.19 3.76
CA SER A 814 38.36 33.95 4.13
C SER A 814 37.68 33.37 5.39
N PRO A 815 37.09 32.16 5.33
CA PRO A 815 36.50 31.53 6.51
C PRO A 815 37.54 31.46 7.65
N PRO A 816 37.15 31.58 8.93
CA PRO A 816 38.09 31.57 10.08
C PRO A 816 39.13 30.44 10.03
N VAL A 817 38.74 29.29 9.51
CA VAL A 817 39.55 28.08 9.29
C VAL A 817 40.71 28.27 8.31
N GLN A 818 40.56 29.10 7.28
CA GLN A 818 41.61 29.37 6.30
C GLN A 818 42.80 30.12 6.91
N ARG A 819 42.58 30.84 8.03
CA ARG A 819 43.66 31.50 8.80
C ARG A 819 44.46 30.51 9.65
N ALA A 820 43.89 29.35 9.99
CA ALA A 820 44.52 28.32 10.82
C ALA A 820 45.22 27.23 9.98
N TYR A 821 44.75 26.94 8.75
CA TYR A 821 45.31 25.92 7.87
C TYR A 821 45.42 26.42 6.41
N PRO A 822 46.62 26.76 5.91
CA PRO A 822 46.81 27.42 4.61
C PRO A 822 46.74 26.41 3.44
N LEU A 823 45.54 25.95 3.09
CA LEU A 823 45.28 25.08 1.94
C LEU A 823 45.02 25.89 0.64
N PRO A 824 45.34 25.32 -0.53
CA PRO A 824 44.89 25.86 -1.81
C PRO A 824 43.38 26.08 -1.81
N THR A 825 42.95 27.32 -2.01
CA THR A 825 41.53 27.70 -1.96
C THR A 825 41.01 28.03 -3.35
N ILE A 826 39.91 27.39 -3.75
CA ILE A 826 39.28 27.56 -5.06
C ILE A 826 37.84 28.04 -4.88
N LEU A 827 37.52 29.15 -5.54
CA LEU A 827 36.16 29.68 -5.58
C LEU A 827 35.33 28.85 -6.58
N LEU A 828 34.13 28.42 -6.17
CA LEU A 828 33.18 27.79 -7.08
C LEU A 828 32.69 28.78 -8.14
N PRO A 829 32.28 28.29 -9.34
CA PRO A 829 31.54 29.10 -10.29
C PRO A 829 30.34 29.79 -9.62
N SER A 830 30.06 31.03 -10.04
CA SER A 830 28.91 31.76 -9.51
C SER A 830 27.60 31.07 -9.91
N VAL A 831 26.53 31.31 -9.15
CA VAL A 831 25.20 30.78 -9.52
C VAL A 831 24.79 31.28 -10.90
N GLU A 832 25.02 32.57 -11.20
CA GLU A 832 24.72 33.17 -12.51
C GLU A 832 25.48 32.49 -13.63
N GLU A 833 26.75 32.15 -13.41
CA GLU A 833 27.55 31.39 -14.38
C GLU A 833 26.97 29.99 -14.61
N LEU A 834 26.55 29.30 -13.55
CA LEU A 834 26.00 27.94 -13.63
C LEU A 834 24.61 27.89 -14.28
N ILE A 835 23.75 28.87 -14.03
CA ILE A 835 22.40 28.93 -14.60
C ILE A 835 22.35 29.67 -15.94
N SER A 836 23.45 30.29 -16.38
CA SER A 836 23.48 31.08 -17.60
C SER A 836 23.02 30.27 -18.82
N PRO A 837 22.24 30.87 -19.73
CA PRO A 837 21.78 30.18 -20.93
C PRO A 837 22.99 29.84 -21.84
N GLY A 838 23.02 28.62 -22.38
CA GLY A 838 24.07 28.14 -23.27
C GLY A 838 24.16 26.61 -23.30
N GLU A 839 24.52 26.04 -24.45
CA GLU A 839 24.75 24.61 -24.60
C GLU A 839 26.01 24.18 -23.84
N VAL A 840 25.90 23.09 -23.10
CA VAL A 840 27.00 22.47 -22.36
C VAL A 840 27.08 21.02 -22.84
N PRO A 841 28.23 20.54 -23.32
CA PRO A 841 28.38 19.14 -23.68
C PRO A 841 28.08 18.24 -22.48
N ARG A 842 27.35 17.15 -22.69
CA ARG A 842 27.06 16.18 -21.64
C ARG A 842 28.34 15.55 -21.08
N PHE A 843 28.44 15.44 -19.77
CA PHE A 843 29.57 14.78 -19.13
C PHE A 843 29.44 13.25 -19.22
N PRO A 844 30.46 12.52 -19.72
CA PRO A 844 30.35 11.08 -19.96
C PRO A 844 30.58 10.28 -18.67
N TYR A 845 29.52 10.00 -17.91
CA TYR A 845 29.57 9.06 -16.79
C TYR A 845 29.82 7.63 -17.30
N SER A 846 31.06 7.14 -17.17
CA SER A 846 31.52 5.89 -17.80
C SER A 846 31.46 4.66 -16.89
N LYS A 847 31.22 4.82 -15.58
CA LYS A 847 31.07 3.71 -14.63
C LYS A 847 29.63 3.19 -14.64
N THR A 848 29.47 1.87 -14.61
CA THR A 848 28.19 1.21 -14.32
C THR A 848 27.79 1.42 -12.85
N TYR A 849 26.50 1.24 -12.52
CA TYR A 849 26.04 1.28 -11.13
C TYR A 849 26.89 0.37 -10.23
N ALA A 850 27.12 -0.89 -10.62
CA ALA A 850 27.92 -1.83 -9.83
C ALA A 850 29.38 -1.38 -9.60
N GLN A 851 29.99 -0.67 -10.56
CA GLN A 851 31.34 -0.14 -10.44
C GLN A 851 31.43 1.13 -9.58
N ALA A 852 30.33 1.88 -9.49
CA ALA A 852 30.29 3.17 -8.82
C ALA A 852 29.58 3.14 -7.47
N ALA A 853 28.76 2.12 -7.18
CA ALA A 853 27.89 2.02 -6.00
C ALA A 853 28.64 2.20 -4.67
N ARG A 854 29.90 1.74 -4.57
CA ARG A 854 30.74 1.88 -3.37
C ARG A 854 31.78 2.99 -3.45
N ASP A 855 31.77 3.78 -4.52
CA ASP A 855 32.61 4.97 -4.58
C ASP A 855 32.20 5.91 -3.42
N PRO A 856 33.14 6.43 -2.62
CA PRO A 856 32.82 7.39 -1.56
C PRO A 856 32.21 8.66 -2.16
N ILE A 857 31.27 9.29 -1.45
CA ILE A 857 30.63 10.58 -1.75
C ILE A 857 30.92 11.60 -0.66
N ILE A 858 30.94 11.20 0.62
CA ILE A 858 31.27 12.10 1.74
C ILE A 858 32.05 11.36 2.82
N ASP A 859 33.29 11.73 3.11
CA ASP A 859 33.91 11.45 4.39
C ASP A 859 33.51 12.50 5.41
N PHE A 860 32.80 12.04 6.44
CA PHE A 860 32.27 12.88 7.50
C PHE A 860 32.82 12.43 8.84
N GLN A 861 33.35 13.39 9.59
CA GLN A 861 33.70 13.20 10.99
C GLN A 861 33.20 14.44 11.74
N SER A 862 32.28 14.20 12.67
CA SER A 862 31.61 15.25 13.44
C SER A 862 31.70 14.94 14.92
N PRO A 863 31.84 15.98 15.77
CA PRO A 863 31.39 15.89 17.14
C PRO A 863 29.86 15.74 17.10
N GLY A 864 29.35 14.51 17.26
CA GLY A 864 27.93 14.20 17.04
C GLY A 864 27.01 15.22 17.75
N SER A 865 26.00 15.75 17.06
CA SER A 865 25.25 16.97 17.44
C SER A 865 25.03 17.15 18.96
N GLY A 866 25.93 17.87 19.63
CA GLY A 866 25.90 18.13 21.08
C GLY A 866 27.01 17.50 21.95
N SER A 867 27.82 16.56 21.44
CA SER A 867 28.96 15.99 22.18
C SER A 867 30.30 16.63 21.81
N THR A 868 31.20 16.78 22.77
CA THR A 868 32.60 17.18 22.54
C THR A 868 33.52 16.02 22.13
N ALA A 869 33.04 14.76 22.22
CA ALA A 869 33.80 13.59 21.81
C ALA A 869 33.74 13.38 20.28
N MET A 870 34.90 13.18 19.65
CA MET A 870 34.97 12.79 18.24
C MET A 870 34.47 11.35 18.07
N ARG A 871 33.53 11.18 17.13
CA ARG A 871 33.05 9.86 16.70
C ARG A 871 34.03 9.24 15.67
N PRO A 872 33.93 7.93 15.36
CA PRO A 872 34.64 7.31 14.24
C PRO A 872 34.42 8.10 12.94
N GLN A 873 35.30 7.95 11.95
CA GLN A 873 35.11 8.51 10.61
C GLN A 873 34.10 7.63 9.84
N TRP A 874 33.17 8.25 9.11
CA TRP A 874 32.12 7.57 8.34
C TRP A 874 32.18 8.04 6.90
N THR A 875 31.88 7.14 5.96
CA THR A 875 31.99 7.41 4.52
C THR A 875 30.68 7.14 3.82
N TRP A 876 29.95 8.18 3.39
CA TRP A 876 28.79 8.01 2.51
C TRP A 876 29.29 7.46 1.18
N THR A 877 28.62 6.44 0.63
CA THR A 877 28.93 5.85 -0.69
C THR A 877 27.89 6.25 -1.73
N ARG A 878 28.12 6.00 -3.03
CA ARG A 878 27.09 6.30 -4.04
C ARG A 878 25.77 5.56 -3.81
N THR A 879 25.80 4.34 -3.28
CA THR A 879 24.58 3.60 -2.89
C THR A 879 23.73 4.39 -1.90
N TYR A 880 24.39 5.10 -0.98
CA TYR A 880 23.74 5.96 0.01
C TYR A 880 22.98 7.15 -0.58
N ALA A 881 23.38 7.60 -1.77
CA ALA A 881 22.68 8.67 -2.51
C ALA A 881 21.68 8.12 -3.55
N LEU A 882 21.50 6.79 -3.64
CA LEU A 882 20.76 6.11 -4.71
C LEU A 882 19.64 5.17 -4.24
N SER A 883 19.51 4.90 -2.93
CA SER A 883 18.45 4.02 -2.42
C SER A 883 17.10 4.75 -2.43
N ALA A 884 16.28 4.53 -3.46
CA ALA A 884 14.86 4.90 -3.50
C ALA A 884 14.13 4.13 -4.62
N ASP A 885 14.01 2.81 -4.48
CA ASP A 885 13.15 2.00 -5.38
C ASP A 885 11.91 1.42 -4.68
N GLU A 886 11.84 1.36 -3.34
CA GLU A 886 10.64 0.95 -2.61
C GLU A 886 10.59 1.70 -1.27
N MET A 887 9.76 2.74 -1.16
CA MET A 887 9.30 3.41 0.08
C MET A 887 10.34 3.72 1.20
N CYS A 888 11.64 3.64 0.93
CA CYS A 888 12.74 3.90 1.85
C CYS A 888 13.45 5.19 1.43
N LEU A 889 13.10 6.29 2.07
CA LEU A 889 13.87 7.54 2.02
C LEU A 889 15.10 7.42 2.93
N THR A 890 16.08 6.60 2.57
CA THR A 890 17.33 6.51 3.34
C THR A 890 18.36 7.49 2.79
N ILE A 891 18.19 8.77 3.15
CA ILE A 891 19.10 9.83 2.74
C ILE A 891 19.31 10.80 3.92
N THR A 892 20.51 10.89 4.50
CA THR A 892 20.67 11.60 5.79
C THR A 892 20.83 13.10 5.76
N SER A 893 20.96 13.72 4.59
CA SER A 893 20.65 15.15 4.52
C SER A 893 19.18 15.27 4.14
N LEU A 894 18.40 16.00 4.97
CA LEU A 894 17.02 16.40 4.65
C LEU A 894 16.93 17.00 3.22
N MET A 895 18.04 17.56 2.75
CA MET A 895 18.20 18.22 1.46
C MET A 895 18.36 17.24 0.27
N LEU A 896 19.20 16.21 0.38
CA LEU A 896 19.27 15.15 -0.63
C LEU A 896 18.02 14.27 -0.58
N ALA A 897 17.40 14.11 0.60
CA ALA A 897 16.13 13.41 0.74
C ALA A 897 15.03 14.09 -0.08
N GLY A 898 15.00 15.43 -0.08
CA GLY A 898 14.09 16.21 -0.92
C GLY A 898 14.33 16.00 -2.42
N ILE A 899 15.58 16.07 -2.88
CA ILE A 899 15.90 15.85 -4.31
C ILE A 899 15.64 14.40 -4.72
N GLY A 900 15.97 13.43 -3.87
CA GLY A 900 15.64 12.01 -4.07
C GLY A 900 14.13 11.80 -4.15
N ALA A 901 13.36 12.34 -3.21
CA ALA A 901 11.90 12.31 -3.26
C ALA A 901 11.37 12.93 -4.57
N ALA A 902 11.89 14.07 -4.99
CA ALA A 902 11.46 14.69 -6.26
C ALA A 902 11.78 13.84 -7.49
N VAL A 903 12.93 13.16 -7.50
CA VAL A 903 13.36 12.28 -8.60
C VAL A 903 12.55 10.98 -8.65
N PHE A 904 12.24 10.37 -7.49
CA PHE A 904 11.69 9.02 -7.42
C PHE A 904 10.19 8.95 -7.05
N LEU A 905 9.64 9.96 -6.38
CA LEU A 905 8.24 10.00 -5.90
C LEU A 905 7.35 10.99 -6.66
N ASP A 906 7.88 11.65 -7.69
CA ASP A 906 7.16 12.67 -8.49
C ASP A 906 6.51 13.77 -7.63
N VAL A 907 7.26 14.28 -6.66
CA VAL A 907 6.86 15.40 -5.81
C VAL A 907 7.71 16.64 -6.13
N VAL A 908 7.14 17.83 -5.95
CA VAL A 908 7.92 19.08 -5.98
C VAL A 908 8.32 19.41 -4.55
N VAL A 909 9.63 19.53 -4.30
CA VAL A 909 10.13 19.90 -2.97
C VAL A 909 10.36 21.39 -2.87
N VAL A 910 9.75 22.00 -1.85
CA VAL A 910 9.91 23.43 -1.56
C VAL A 910 10.88 23.59 -0.39
N PHE A 911 12.00 24.28 -0.62
CA PHE A 911 13.01 24.54 0.40
C PHE A 911 12.77 25.88 1.09
N LEU A 912 12.67 25.84 2.43
CA LEU A 912 12.67 27.01 3.30
C LEU A 912 14.10 27.58 3.47
N PRO A 913 14.26 28.88 3.76
CA PRO A 913 15.57 29.47 4.05
C PRO A 913 16.26 28.83 5.27
N PHE A 914 17.56 28.51 5.15
CA PHE A 914 18.31 27.72 6.14
C PHE A 914 18.61 28.39 7.48
N HIS A 915 18.35 29.69 7.63
CA HIS A 915 18.67 30.45 8.84
C HIS A 915 17.41 30.96 9.55
N VAL A 916 16.61 30.05 10.11
CA VAL A 916 15.36 30.44 10.79
C VAL A 916 15.59 31.36 12.00
N SER A 917 16.81 31.33 12.57
CA SER A 917 17.22 32.19 13.68
C SER A 917 17.19 33.68 13.29
N GLY A 918 16.12 34.36 13.66
CA GLY A 918 15.94 35.80 13.43
C GLY A 918 14.68 36.18 12.63
N TYR A 919 13.91 35.21 12.13
CA TYR A 919 12.64 35.50 11.45
C TYR A 919 11.43 35.42 12.39
N SER A 920 10.44 36.27 12.15
CA SER A 920 9.16 36.25 12.89
C SER A 920 8.26 35.11 12.42
N GLY A 921 7.35 34.67 13.28
CA GLY A 921 6.32 33.68 12.89
C GLY A 921 5.48 34.14 11.69
N ASP A 922 5.21 35.43 11.56
CA ASP A 922 4.46 35.98 10.42
C ASP A 922 5.21 35.82 9.08
N ARG A 923 6.54 35.94 9.10
CA ARG A 923 7.34 35.67 7.90
C ARG A 923 7.32 34.19 7.54
N ALA A 924 7.39 33.31 8.53
CA ALA A 924 7.24 31.88 8.33
C ALA A 924 5.84 31.50 7.80
N ALA A 925 4.78 32.17 8.26
CA ALA A 925 3.42 32.00 7.74
C ALA A 925 3.33 32.39 6.26
N SER A 926 3.96 33.51 5.89
CA SER A 926 4.04 33.95 4.48
C SER A 926 4.72 32.91 3.60
N TRP A 927 5.80 32.28 4.07
CA TRP A 927 6.48 31.22 3.34
C TRP A 927 5.62 29.98 3.12
N LEU A 928 4.99 29.44 4.17
CA LEU A 928 4.09 28.29 4.01
C LEU A 928 2.93 28.58 3.05
N LYS A 929 2.36 29.78 3.16
CA LYS A 929 1.30 30.25 2.27
C LYS A 929 1.77 30.36 0.80
N LYS A 930 3.00 30.79 0.58
CA LYS A 930 3.61 30.90 -0.76
C LYS A 930 3.95 29.52 -1.33
N ALA A 931 4.48 28.62 -0.48
CA ALA A 931 4.88 27.26 -0.83
C ALA A 931 3.70 26.36 -1.22
N ARG A 932 2.52 26.55 -0.62
CA ARG A 932 1.31 25.73 -0.89
C ARG A 932 1.57 24.22 -0.75
N CYS A 933 2.36 23.83 0.26
CA CYS A 933 2.68 22.43 0.51
C CYS A 933 1.53 21.70 1.20
N ASP A 934 1.35 20.40 0.89
CA ASP A 934 0.39 19.52 1.56
C ASP A 934 0.95 18.96 2.88
N ASP A 935 2.24 18.65 2.91
CA ASP A 935 2.96 18.16 4.09
C ASP A 935 4.22 19.00 4.34
N ALA A 936 4.65 19.09 5.60
CA ALA A 936 5.89 19.77 5.94
C ALA A 936 6.79 18.92 6.85
N ILE A 937 8.10 18.94 6.56
CA ILE A 937 9.13 18.42 7.46
C ILE A 937 9.85 19.61 8.09
N VAL A 938 9.73 19.77 9.41
CA VAL A 938 10.18 20.95 10.12
C VAL A 938 10.96 20.61 11.40
N PHE A 939 11.74 21.57 11.89
CA PHE A 939 12.40 21.45 13.20
C PHE A 939 11.48 21.97 14.32
N PRO A 940 11.61 21.48 15.57
CA PRO A 940 10.85 22.00 16.71
C PRO A 940 10.93 23.51 16.89
N SER A 941 12.07 24.12 16.57
CA SER A 941 12.26 25.58 16.62
C SER A 941 11.37 26.34 15.63
N PHE A 942 11.03 25.74 14.49
CA PHE A 942 10.09 26.33 13.54
C PHE A 942 8.66 26.28 14.10
N LEU A 943 8.27 25.13 14.68
CA LEU A 943 6.96 24.97 15.32
C LEU A 943 6.78 25.90 16.53
N SER A 944 7.85 26.19 17.27
CA SER A 944 7.78 27.14 18.39
C SER A 944 7.40 28.56 17.98
N LEU A 945 7.65 28.97 16.73
CA LEU A 945 7.23 30.29 16.25
C LEU A 945 5.69 30.43 16.20
N ALA A 946 4.96 29.31 16.18
CA ALA A 946 3.50 29.29 16.16
C ALA A 946 2.88 29.63 17.53
N VAL A 947 3.65 29.55 18.62
CA VAL A 947 3.20 29.94 19.96
C VAL A 947 2.80 31.42 19.98
N ASP A 948 3.59 32.26 19.32
CA ASP A 948 3.41 33.73 19.30
C ASP A 948 2.90 34.27 17.96
N SER A 949 2.60 33.41 16.97
CA SER A 949 2.07 33.80 15.65
C SER A 949 0.82 33.01 15.29
N PRO A 950 -0.38 33.57 15.49
CA PRO A 950 -1.63 32.98 15.04
C PRO A 950 -1.65 32.72 13.53
N ALA A 951 -1.03 33.60 12.73
CA ALA A 951 -0.95 33.44 11.29
C ALA A 951 -0.16 32.20 10.88
N LEU A 952 0.94 31.89 11.58
CA LEU A 952 1.71 30.68 11.34
C LEU A 952 0.93 29.43 11.77
N LEU A 953 0.29 29.49 12.93
CA LEU A 953 -0.55 28.39 13.41
C LEU A 953 -1.66 28.05 12.41
N GLU A 954 -2.34 29.05 11.85
CA GLU A 954 -3.33 28.83 10.79
C GLU A 954 -2.75 28.12 9.57
N GLN A 955 -1.54 28.48 9.13
CA GLN A 955 -0.92 27.79 7.99
C GLN A 955 -0.52 26.35 8.34
N LEU A 956 -0.02 26.09 9.54
CA LEU A 956 0.36 24.75 9.99
C LEU A 956 -0.85 23.81 10.08
N VAL A 957 -2.00 24.31 10.57
CA VAL A 957 -3.24 23.51 10.67
C VAL A 957 -3.79 23.12 9.30
N MET A 958 -3.48 23.86 8.25
CA MET A 958 -3.93 23.56 6.88
C MET A 958 -3.10 22.46 6.22
N LEU A 959 -1.95 22.10 6.79
CA LEU A 959 -1.14 20.98 6.32
C LEU A 959 -1.84 19.66 6.67
N ARG A 960 -1.80 18.72 5.72
CA ARG A 960 -2.29 17.35 5.91
C ARG A 960 -1.49 16.63 6.99
N LYS A 961 -0.16 16.76 6.97
CA LYS A 961 0.74 16.13 7.94
C LYS A 961 1.96 17.00 8.22
N ILE A 962 2.32 17.08 9.49
CA ILE A 962 3.52 17.74 9.96
C ILE A 962 4.46 16.68 10.51
N PHE A 963 5.59 16.52 9.85
CA PHE A 963 6.70 15.73 10.35
C PHE A 963 7.66 16.64 11.09
N TRP A 964 8.02 16.29 12.33
CA TRP A 964 9.11 16.96 13.02
C TRP A 964 10.30 16.04 13.26
N ILE A 965 11.49 16.62 13.14
CA ILE A 965 12.76 15.91 13.26
C ILE A 965 13.68 16.63 14.24
N GLY A 966 14.41 15.88 15.07
CA GLY A 966 15.39 16.41 16.03
C GLY A 966 14.90 16.30 17.47
N ALA A 967 15.07 17.36 18.25
CA ALA A 967 14.74 17.36 19.68
C ALA A 967 13.26 17.00 19.93
N PRO A 968 12.93 16.40 21.10
CA PRO A 968 11.55 16.17 21.49
C PRO A 968 10.71 17.46 21.43
N LEU A 969 9.50 17.35 20.89
CA LEU A 969 8.56 18.46 20.93
C LEU A 969 7.99 18.59 22.35
N THR A 970 7.94 19.81 22.88
CA THR A 970 7.30 20.07 24.18
C THR A 970 5.78 19.92 24.06
N TRP A 971 5.13 19.57 25.16
CA TRP A 971 3.68 19.34 25.17
C TRP A 971 2.90 20.62 24.84
N ASP A 972 3.41 21.80 25.24
CA ASP A 972 2.79 23.09 24.94
C ASP A 972 2.76 23.44 23.46
N ILE A 973 3.76 22.99 22.69
CA ILE A 973 3.78 23.17 21.23
C ILE A 973 2.91 22.09 20.58
N ALA A 974 3.03 20.84 21.04
CA ALA A 974 2.27 19.71 20.50
C ALA A 974 0.75 19.92 20.60
N ARG A 975 0.24 20.38 21.75
CA ARG A 975 -1.21 20.60 21.97
C ARG A 975 -1.85 21.61 21.02
N LEU A 976 -1.06 22.51 20.42
CA LEU A 976 -1.57 23.46 19.44
C LEU A 976 -1.94 22.77 18.13
N LEU A 977 -1.36 21.60 17.86
CA LEU A 977 -1.38 20.93 16.56
C LEU A 977 -2.05 19.55 16.60
N VAL A 978 -1.85 18.73 17.64
CA VAL A 978 -2.28 17.31 17.69
C VAL A 978 -3.79 17.12 17.50
N ASP A 979 -4.62 18.07 17.95
CA ASP A 979 -6.08 18.01 17.78
C ASP A 979 -6.56 18.57 16.42
N ARG A 980 -5.67 19.16 15.61
CA ARG A 980 -6.00 19.99 14.45
C ARG A 980 -5.31 19.58 13.15
N THR A 981 -4.21 18.85 13.24
CA THR A 981 -3.45 18.32 12.10
C THR A 981 -2.69 17.05 12.54
N HIS A 982 -2.35 16.19 11.59
CA HIS A 982 -1.63 14.97 11.89
C HIS A 982 -0.15 15.27 12.16
N LEU A 983 0.30 15.00 13.38
CA LEU A 983 1.67 15.24 13.81
C LEU A 983 2.42 13.90 13.93
N ALA A 984 3.57 13.76 13.27
CA ALA A 984 4.37 12.54 13.29
C ALA A 984 5.86 12.82 13.49
N THR A 985 6.54 12.01 14.31
CA THR A 985 7.98 12.15 14.53
C THR A 985 8.77 11.41 13.46
N LEU A 986 9.84 12.04 12.96
CA LEU A 986 10.88 11.39 12.18
C LEU A 986 12.15 11.30 13.01
N TRP A 987 12.82 10.15 12.92
CA TRP A 987 14.12 9.96 13.54
C TRP A 987 15.15 9.50 12.51
N GLY A 988 16.34 10.07 12.62
CA GLY A 988 17.48 9.72 11.81
C GLY A 988 18.74 10.42 12.31
N THR A 989 19.90 9.88 11.96
CA THR A 989 21.20 10.51 12.22
C THR A 989 21.98 10.64 10.94
N THR A 990 22.96 11.54 10.90
CA THR A 990 23.86 11.70 9.74
C THR A 990 24.54 10.37 9.37
N GLU A 991 24.79 9.55 10.39
CA GLU A 991 25.49 8.28 10.36
C GLU A 991 24.65 7.09 9.86
N THR A 992 23.35 7.03 10.19
CA THR A 992 22.55 5.79 10.06
C THR A 992 21.39 5.84 9.06
N GLY A 993 21.01 7.01 8.55
CA GLY A 993 19.79 7.12 7.75
C GLY A 993 18.68 7.85 8.49
N TYR A 994 17.63 8.19 7.76
CA TYR A 994 16.28 8.22 8.34
C TYR A 994 15.79 6.79 8.45
N LEU A 995 15.09 6.49 9.54
CA LEU A 995 14.37 5.23 9.64
C LEU A 995 12.99 5.38 9.02
N VAL A 996 12.55 4.34 8.34
CA VAL A 996 11.16 4.24 7.92
C VAL A 996 10.32 4.01 9.16
N SER A 997 9.70 5.08 9.64
CA SER A 997 8.62 4.97 10.62
C SER A 997 7.32 4.73 9.87
N PHE A 998 6.65 3.63 10.18
CA PHE A 998 5.27 3.41 9.80
C PHE A 998 4.37 4.43 10.49
N GLU A 999 3.17 4.59 9.94
CA GLU A 999 2.17 5.48 10.53
C GLU A 999 1.77 5.00 11.93
N THR A 1000 1.68 5.95 12.86
CA THR A 1000 1.21 5.74 14.23
C THR A 1000 -0.20 6.29 14.38
N ASP A 1001 -0.94 5.78 15.38
CA ASP A 1001 -2.23 6.37 15.74
C ASP A 1001 -2.03 7.82 16.24
N PRO A 1002 -3.01 8.74 16.09
CA PRO A 1002 -2.85 10.15 16.46
C PRO A 1002 -2.43 10.40 17.92
N GLU A 1003 -2.87 9.57 18.86
CA GLU A 1003 -2.44 9.62 20.26
C GLU A 1003 -0.96 9.28 20.48
N ASP A 1004 -0.36 8.55 19.54
CA ASP A 1004 1.03 8.11 19.54
C ASP A 1004 1.92 8.97 18.65
N TRP A 1005 1.52 10.22 18.41
CA TRP A 1005 2.24 11.20 17.61
C TRP A 1005 3.76 11.26 17.91
N ASN A 1006 4.17 11.03 19.17
CA ASN A 1006 5.57 11.05 19.64
C ASN A 1006 6.27 9.69 19.75
N TYR A 1007 5.69 8.63 19.20
CA TYR A 1007 6.33 7.34 19.04
C TYR A 1007 6.75 7.12 17.58
N LEU A 1008 7.87 6.43 17.39
CA LEU A 1008 8.30 5.88 16.11
C LEU A 1008 7.77 4.45 16.02
N ASN A 1009 7.15 4.08 14.91
CA ASN A 1009 6.75 2.70 14.63
C ASN A 1009 7.75 2.11 13.63
N ILE A 1010 8.71 1.31 14.10
CA ILE A 1010 9.85 0.86 13.28
C ILE A 1010 9.85 -0.66 13.24
N ASP A 1011 9.91 -1.25 12.05
CA ASP A 1011 10.12 -2.69 11.91
C ASP A 1011 11.58 -3.04 12.29
N SER A 1012 11.77 -3.37 13.56
CA SER A 1012 13.09 -3.68 14.12
C SER A 1012 13.76 -4.86 13.41
N GLU A 1013 12.99 -5.84 12.92
CA GLU A 1013 13.53 -7.01 12.23
C GLU A 1013 14.02 -6.65 10.82
N ARG A 1014 13.22 -5.89 10.06
CA ARG A 1014 13.59 -5.41 8.72
C ARG A 1014 14.85 -4.56 8.74
N GLU A 1015 14.97 -3.65 9.70
CA GLU A 1015 16.11 -2.72 9.81
C GLU A 1015 17.36 -3.37 10.46
N GLY A 1016 17.24 -4.59 10.99
CA GLY A 1016 18.30 -5.26 11.74
C GLY A 1016 18.61 -4.55 13.06
N ILE A 1017 17.60 -4.02 13.74
CA ILE A 1017 17.72 -3.30 15.00
C ILE A 1017 17.68 -4.26 16.19
N GLN A 1018 18.68 -4.14 17.04
CA GLN A 1018 18.71 -4.72 18.38
C GLN A 1018 18.60 -3.62 19.44
N TRP A 1019 17.62 -3.74 20.32
CA TRP A 1019 17.40 -2.82 21.45
C TRP A 1019 18.19 -3.28 22.67
N ALA A 1020 19.22 -2.52 23.05
CA ALA A 1020 20.08 -2.84 24.20
C ALA A 1020 19.72 -1.97 25.41
N GLU A 1021 19.24 -2.57 26.50
CA GLU A 1021 18.92 -1.82 27.72
C GLU A 1021 20.18 -1.21 28.36
N VAL A 1022 20.15 0.10 28.65
CA VAL A 1022 21.26 0.84 29.27
C VAL A 1022 20.94 1.18 30.73
N THR A 1023 19.73 1.67 30.97
CA THR A 1023 19.12 1.85 32.30
C THR A 1023 17.69 1.31 32.26
N PRO A 1024 17.04 1.04 33.41
CA PRO A 1024 15.69 0.47 33.41
C PRO A 1024 14.72 1.27 32.53
N ASN A 1025 14.11 0.58 31.55
CA ASN A 1025 13.18 1.18 30.57
C ASN A 1025 13.79 2.23 29.63
N ARG A 1026 15.11 2.16 29.40
CA ARG A 1026 15.85 2.95 28.40
C ARG A 1026 16.74 2.06 27.57
N PHE A 1027 16.47 2.02 26.27
CA PHE A 1027 17.15 1.14 25.32
C PHE A 1027 17.93 1.97 24.32
N GLU A 1028 19.18 1.61 24.09
CA GLU A 1028 19.96 2.09 22.95
C GLU A 1028 19.61 1.24 21.71
N MET A 1029 19.21 1.92 20.63
CA MET A 1029 19.00 1.28 19.33
C MET A 1029 20.36 0.96 18.70
N ARG A 1030 20.60 -0.30 18.33
CA ARG A 1030 21.83 -0.75 17.67
C ARG A 1030 21.51 -1.48 16.37
N PHE A 1031 22.05 -1.02 15.25
CA PHE A 1031 21.94 -1.71 13.96
C PHE A 1031 22.92 -2.87 13.93
N ILE A 1032 22.48 -4.04 13.49
CA ILE A 1032 23.24 -5.28 13.37
C ILE A 1032 23.35 -5.65 11.89
N LYS A 1033 24.57 -5.94 11.43
CA LYS A 1033 24.82 -6.25 10.03
C LYS A 1033 24.29 -7.64 9.70
N HIS A 1034 23.44 -7.73 8.69
CA HIS A 1034 23.02 -9.02 8.13
C HIS A 1034 24.03 -9.49 7.08
N GLU A 1035 24.30 -10.79 7.02
CA GLU A 1035 25.25 -11.36 6.05
C GLU A 1035 24.75 -11.24 4.59
N ALA A 1036 23.43 -11.24 4.37
CA ALA A 1036 22.80 -11.10 3.06
C ALA A 1036 21.41 -10.47 3.20
N PRO A 1037 21.30 -9.16 3.50
CA PRO A 1037 20.00 -8.54 3.70
C PRO A 1037 19.24 -8.48 2.37
N ALA A 1038 17.91 -8.64 2.45
CA ALA A 1038 17.02 -8.53 1.29
C ALA A 1038 17.02 -7.11 0.68
N GLU A 1039 17.32 -6.10 1.49
CA GLU A 1039 17.47 -4.68 1.13
C GLU A 1039 18.78 -4.11 1.69
N PRO A 1040 19.39 -3.08 1.09
CA PRO A 1040 20.61 -2.47 1.63
C PRO A 1040 20.37 -1.84 3.02
N GLN A 1041 21.06 -2.33 4.06
CA GLN A 1041 21.01 -1.73 5.40
C GLN A 1041 21.87 -0.47 5.47
N VAL A 1042 21.23 0.68 5.72
CA VAL A 1042 21.83 2.00 5.48
C VAL A 1042 22.92 2.37 6.48
N ALA A 1043 22.81 1.94 7.73
CA ALA A 1043 23.88 2.05 8.72
C ALA A 1043 25.20 1.39 8.28
N PHE A 1044 25.15 0.39 7.39
CA PHE A 1044 26.33 -0.32 6.88
C PHE A 1044 26.75 0.14 5.48
N LEU A 1045 26.01 1.06 4.87
CA LEU A 1045 26.46 1.79 3.68
C LEU A 1045 27.48 2.89 4.03
N THR A 1046 27.46 3.36 5.28
CA THR A 1046 28.36 4.40 5.83
C THR A 1046 29.52 3.82 6.64
N LEU A 1047 29.33 2.66 7.27
CA LEU A 1047 30.37 1.84 7.91
C LEU A 1047 30.33 0.40 7.38
N PRO A 1048 30.84 0.16 6.17
CA PRO A 1048 30.80 -1.17 5.57
C PRO A 1048 31.58 -2.23 6.36
N ASP A 1049 32.55 -1.82 7.18
CA ASP A 1049 33.40 -2.70 7.96
C ASP A 1049 32.91 -2.92 9.41
N ALA A 1050 31.84 -2.24 9.83
CA ALA A 1050 31.26 -2.44 11.16
C ALA A 1050 30.24 -3.59 11.16
N ASP A 1051 30.26 -4.42 12.21
CA ASP A 1051 29.24 -5.45 12.43
C ASP A 1051 28.05 -4.94 13.24
N VAL A 1052 28.29 -3.93 14.08
CA VAL A 1052 27.28 -3.27 14.93
C VAL A 1052 27.48 -1.77 14.90
N VAL A 1053 26.40 -1.04 14.67
CA VAL A 1053 26.39 0.43 14.62
C VAL A 1053 25.39 0.98 15.65
N PRO A 1054 25.84 1.64 16.73
CA PRO A 1054 24.93 2.25 17.69
C PRO A 1054 24.30 3.53 17.12
N SER A 1055 23.01 3.74 17.38
CA SER A 1055 22.27 4.95 17.01
C SER A 1055 22.75 6.21 17.73
N GLY A 1056 23.30 6.07 18.94
CA GLY A 1056 23.62 7.18 19.83
C GLY A 1056 22.41 7.85 20.49
N GLY A 1057 21.22 7.23 20.40
CA GLY A 1057 19.99 7.67 21.06
C GLY A 1057 19.47 6.62 22.05
N LEU A 1058 18.81 7.09 23.11
CA LEU A 1058 18.05 6.25 24.04
C LEU A 1058 16.57 6.36 23.72
N PHE A 1059 15.86 5.25 23.86
CA PHE A 1059 14.44 5.13 23.57
C PHE A 1059 13.71 4.38 24.67
N SER A 1060 12.43 4.65 24.80
CA SER A 1060 11.53 3.92 25.70
C SER A 1060 10.47 3.19 24.88
N PRO A 1061 10.19 1.91 25.17
CA PRO A 1061 9.15 1.17 24.49
C PRO A 1061 7.77 1.71 24.86
N HIS A 1062 6.83 1.63 23.92
CA HIS A 1062 5.42 1.87 24.19
C HIS A 1062 4.89 0.79 25.15
N PRO A 1063 4.05 1.14 26.15
CA PRO A 1063 3.60 0.19 27.17
C PRO A 1063 2.77 -0.98 26.63
N THR A 1064 2.11 -0.82 25.47
CA THR A 1064 1.14 -1.80 24.95
C THR A 1064 1.29 -2.13 23.46
N LYS A 1065 2.12 -1.41 22.71
CA LYS A 1065 2.24 -1.56 21.25
C LYS A 1065 3.66 -2.03 20.93
N PRO A 1066 3.84 -3.20 20.29
CA PRO A 1066 5.16 -3.67 19.91
C PRO A 1066 5.78 -2.72 18.89
N ASP A 1067 7.10 -2.62 18.88
CA ASP A 1067 7.87 -1.84 17.90
C ASP A 1067 7.54 -0.33 17.83
N HIS A 1068 6.83 0.18 18.84
CA HIS A 1068 6.61 1.60 19.05
C HIS A 1068 7.62 2.12 20.07
N TRP A 1069 8.47 3.04 19.65
CA TRP A 1069 9.60 3.53 20.43
C TRP A 1069 9.59 5.05 20.53
N LYS A 1070 9.64 5.56 21.76
CA LYS A 1070 9.71 6.99 22.02
C LYS A 1070 11.14 7.40 22.28
N TYR A 1071 11.62 8.41 21.56
CA TYR A 1071 12.94 8.99 21.82
C TYR A 1071 12.98 9.58 23.25
N ALA A 1072 13.96 9.12 24.03
CA ALA A 1072 14.07 9.36 25.47
C ALA A 1072 15.35 10.11 25.88
N GLY A 1073 16.23 10.44 24.92
CA GLY A 1073 17.43 11.24 25.16
C GLY A 1073 18.67 10.59 24.55
N ARG A 1074 19.85 10.89 25.11
CA ARG A 1074 21.13 10.35 24.64
C ARG A 1074 21.90 9.65 25.77
N PRO A 1075 22.71 8.62 25.45
CA PRO A 1075 23.54 7.93 26.45
C PRO A 1075 24.52 8.84 27.18
N ASP A 1076 25.03 9.90 26.56
CA ASP A 1076 25.94 10.89 27.17
C ASP A 1076 25.25 11.86 28.14
N ASN A 1077 23.92 11.79 28.28
CA ASN A 1077 23.20 12.46 29.37
C ASN A 1077 23.13 11.60 30.65
N ILE A 1078 23.51 10.32 30.59
CA ILE A 1078 23.61 9.47 31.77
C ILE A 1078 24.87 9.88 32.55
N ILE A 1079 24.69 10.24 33.81
CA ILE A 1079 25.79 10.60 34.70
C ILE A 1079 26.16 9.41 35.59
N VAL A 1080 27.40 9.40 36.07
CA VAL A 1080 27.88 8.34 36.97
C VAL A 1080 27.90 8.89 38.40
N VAL A 1081 27.20 8.22 39.32
CA VAL A 1081 27.18 8.61 40.73
C VAL A 1081 27.52 7.38 41.57
N LYS A 1082 28.65 7.43 42.28
CA LYS A 1082 29.22 6.32 43.06
C LYS A 1082 29.33 5.03 42.24
N ASP A 1083 29.96 5.12 41.07
CA ASP A 1083 30.16 4.00 40.13
C ASP A 1083 28.87 3.36 39.60
N MET A 1084 27.70 3.98 39.81
CA MET A 1084 26.42 3.56 39.26
C MET A 1084 25.92 4.55 38.21
N LEU A 1085 25.34 4.03 37.12
CA LEU A 1085 24.69 4.83 36.09
C LEU A 1085 23.40 5.45 36.65
N PHE A 1086 23.22 6.74 36.41
CA PHE A 1086 22.05 7.49 36.84
C PHE A 1086 21.54 8.34 35.68
N ASP A 1087 20.28 8.11 35.29
CA ASP A 1087 19.59 8.89 34.25
C ASP A 1087 18.83 10.05 34.91
N PRO A 1088 19.29 11.30 34.79
CA PRO A 1088 18.63 12.44 35.41
C PRO A 1088 17.36 12.89 34.68
N ALA A 1089 17.07 12.38 33.47
CA ALA A 1089 16.04 12.93 32.60
C ALA A 1089 14.63 12.92 33.21
N GLY A 1090 14.32 11.92 34.05
CA GLY A 1090 13.04 11.86 34.76
C GLY A 1090 12.85 13.02 35.74
N ILE A 1091 13.90 13.34 36.49
CA ILE A 1091 13.90 14.43 37.47
C ILE A 1091 13.84 15.78 36.77
N GLU A 1092 14.67 15.96 35.74
CA GLU A 1092 14.70 17.18 34.94
C GLU A 1092 13.32 17.51 34.38
N LYS A 1093 12.66 16.51 33.80
CA LYS A 1093 11.32 16.66 33.21
C LYS A 1093 10.24 16.97 34.24
N GLU A 1094 10.31 16.38 35.43
CA GLU A 1094 9.35 16.70 36.50
C GLU A 1094 9.53 18.13 37.00
N ILE A 1095 10.76 18.63 37.08
CA ILE A 1095 11.05 20.03 37.46
C ILE A 1095 10.63 21.00 36.34
N GLU A 1096 10.91 20.66 35.08
CA GLU A 1096 10.51 21.44 33.89
C GLU A 1096 9.00 21.48 33.67
N SER A 1097 8.21 20.67 34.38
CA SER A 1097 6.74 20.75 34.33
C SER A 1097 6.16 22.00 35.00
N LEU A 1098 6.99 22.78 35.70
CA LEU A 1098 6.59 24.05 36.33
C LEU A 1098 6.70 25.21 35.33
N ASP A 1099 5.62 25.99 35.19
CA ASP A 1099 5.55 27.15 34.28
C ASP A 1099 6.65 28.20 34.49
N SER A 1100 7.25 28.26 35.69
CA SER A 1100 8.34 29.19 36.01
C SER A 1100 9.73 28.73 35.52
N VAL A 1101 9.89 27.45 35.17
CA VAL A 1101 11.17 26.83 34.85
C VAL A 1101 11.35 26.73 33.33
N LYS A 1102 12.43 27.32 32.83
CA LYS A 1102 12.83 27.29 31.41
C LYS A 1102 13.76 26.11 31.08
N GLY A 1103 14.47 25.57 32.06
CA GLY A 1103 15.28 24.37 31.91
C GLY A 1103 15.87 23.88 33.23
N ALA A 1104 16.00 22.57 33.40
CA ALA A 1104 16.58 21.93 34.58
C ALA A 1104 17.70 20.96 34.16
N PHE A 1105 18.88 21.10 34.75
CA PHE A 1105 20.06 20.31 34.35
C PHE A 1105 20.74 19.72 35.56
N VAL A 1106 20.63 18.41 35.73
CA VAL A 1106 21.33 17.66 36.76
C VAL A 1106 22.70 17.25 36.24
N PHE A 1107 23.71 17.44 37.08
CA PHE A 1107 25.10 17.08 36.83
C PHE A 1107 25.63 16.26 38.00
N ASP A 1108 26.60 15.38 37.74
CA ASP A 1108 27.41 14.80 38.81
C ASP A 1108 28.61 15.70 39.13
N ILE A 1109 29.00 15.71 40.39
CA ILE A 1109 30.26 16.31 40.81
C ILE A 1109 31.22 15.19 41.20
N LYS A 1110 32.29 15.05 40.40
CA LYS A 1110 33.38 14.06 40.61
C LYS A 1110 32.85 12.64 40.87
N CYS A 1111 31.76 12.26 40.23
CA CYS A 1111 31.09 10.97 40.41
C CYS A 1111 30.65 10.64 41.85
N ALA A 1112 30.43 11.63 42.72
CA ALA A 1112 30.13 11.38 44.14
C ALA A 1112 28.69 11.76 44.54
N VAL A 1113 28.19 12.88 44.05
CA VAL A 1113 26.86 13.46 44.39
C VAL A 1113 26.31 14.27 43.21
N VAL A 1114 25.00 14.54 43.20
CA VAL A 1114 24.31 15.31 42.17
C VAL A 1114 24.11 16.80 42.54
N CYS A 1115 24.16 17.68 41.55
CA CYS A 1115 23.78 19.09 41.61
C CYS A 1115 22.77 19.44 40.51
N LEU A 1116 21.97 20.47 40.73
CA LEU A 1116 20.95 20.93 39.78
C LEU A 1116 21.24 22.38 39.37
N ILE A 1117 21.33 22.64 38.07
CA ILE A 1117 21.31 23.99 37.50
C ILE A 1117 19.90 24.26 37.00
N LEU A 1118 19.28 25.37 37.45
CA LEU A 1118 17.92 25.74 37.12
C LEU A 1118 17.89 27.06 36.34
N GLU A 1119 17.39 27.02 35.10
CA GLU A 1119 17.11 28.18 34.26
C GLU A 1119 15.64 28.56 34.40
N LEU A 1120 15.34 29.83 34.68
CA LEU A 1120 13.97 30.36 34.82
C LEU A 1120 13.61 31.24 33.61
N TYR A 1121 12.31 31.35 33.30
CA TYR A 1121 11.83 32.23 32.23
C TYR A 1121 12.02 33.71 32.56
N GLU A 1122 11.82 34.07 33.83
CA GLU A 1122 12.03 35.43 34.34
C GLU A 1122 13.17 35.44 35.36
N THR A 1123 14.03 36.45 35.31
CA THR A 1123 15.06 36.65 36.34
C THR A 1123 14.38 37.06 37.64
N PRO A 1124 14.45 36.24 38.71
CA PRO A 1124 13.73 36.54 39.94
C PRO A 1124 14.38 37.71 40.70
N GLN A 1125 13.55 38.64 41.20
CA GLN A 1125 14.01 39.74 42.07
C GLN A 1125 14.48 39.23 43.45
N ASP A 1126 13.90 38.13 43.92
CA ASP A 1126 14.31 37.41 45.13
C ASP A 1126 14.61 35.95 44.79
N THR A 1127 15.88 35.62 44.88
CA THR A 1127 16.44 34.30 44.59
C THR A 1127 15.92 33.23 45.56
N GLN A 1128 15.61 33.59 46.81
CA GLN A 1128 15.17 32.66 47.84
C GLN A 1128 13.71 32.25 47.64
N SER A 1129 12.82 33.20 47.39
CA SER A 1129 11.41 32.91 47.09
C SER A 1129 11.25 32.06 45.82
N ALA A 1130 12.05 32.31 44.79
CA ALA A 1130 12.03 31.52 43.55
C ALA A 1130 12.48 30.06 43.78
N PHE A 1131 13.46 29.85 44.66
CA PHE A 1131 13.90 28.52 45.07
C PHE A 1131 12.82 27.78 45.88
N GLU A 1132 12.21 28.45 46.87
CA GLU A 1132 11.16 27.86 47.72
C GLU A 1132 9.93 27.42 46.92
N ALA A 1133 9.61 28.11 45.82
CA ALA A 1133 8.50 27.74 44.94
C ALA A 1133 8.76 26.44 44.15
N VAL A 1134 10.00 26.16 43.78
CA VAL A 1134 10.38 24.99 42.96
C VAL A 1134 10.75 23.78 43.83
N TRP A 1135 11.18 24.00 45.07
CA TRP A 1135 11.68 22.96 45.98
C TRP A 1135 10.74 21.76 46.21
N PRO A 1136 9.41 21.93 46.41
CA PRO A 1136 8.51 20.80 46.61
C PRO A 1136 8.50 19.81 45.43
N THR A 1137 8.62 20.32 44.20
CA THR A 1137 8.68 19.50 42.99
C THR A 1137 10.02 18.77 42.87
N ILE A 1138 11.13 19.44 43.23
CA ILE A 1138 12.46 18.78 43.29
C ILE A 1138 12.44 17.64 44.30
N GLN A 1139 11.84 17.86 45.48
CA GLN A 1139 11.74 16.84 46.52
C GLN A 1139 10.91 15.64 46.06
N LYS A 1140 9.75 15.89 45.47
CA LYS A 1140 8.89 14.85 44.87
C LYS A 1140 9.61 14.06 43.78
N ALA A 1141 10.36 14.74 42.91
CA ALA A 1141 11.13 14.09 41.85
C ALA A 1141 12.25 13.18 42.37
N CYS A 1142 12.75 13.43 43.60
CA CYS A 1142 13.76 12.61 44.26
C CYS A 1142 13.19 11.49 45.16
N ASP A 1143 11.87 11.35 45.28
CA ASP A 1143 11.24 10.40 46.19
C ASP A 1143 11.62 8.95 45.86
N GLY A 1144 12.08 8.20 46.87
CA GLY A 1144 12.49 6.80 46.73
C GLY A 1144 13.89 6.58 46.16
N MET A 1145 14.66 7.64 45.88
CA MET A 1145 16.03 7.52 45.36
C MET A 1145 17.07 7.23 46.46
N PRO A 1146 18.18 6.55 46.12
CA PRO A 1146 19.32 6.42 47.01
C PRO A 1146 19.86 7.79 47.43
N GLU A 1147 20.29 7.93 48.70
CA GLU A 1147 20.72 9.22 49.29
C GLU A 1147 21.75 10.01 48.45
N HIS A 1148 22.61 9.32 47.70
CA HIS A 1148 23.65 9.94 46.86
C HIS A 1148 23.13 10.46 45.50
N GLN A 1149 21.93 10.06 45.09
CA GLN A 1149 21.22 10.52 43.89
C GLN A 1149 20.16 11.58 44.20
N VAL A 1150 19.89 11.86 45.49
CA VAL A 1150 18.94 12.90 45.93
C VAL A 1150 19.59 14.29 45.84
N ILE A 1151 18.90 15.23 45.18
CA ILE A 1151 19.32 16.64 45.10
C ILE A 1151 19.08 17.32 46.46
N GLN A 1152 20.10 17.98 47.01
CA GLN A 1152 20.01 18.69 48.28
C GLN A 1152 19.75 20.20 48.07
N PRO A 1153 19.10 20.90 49.01
CA PRO A 1153 18.80 22.33 48.88
C PRO A 1153 20.04 23.19 48.59
N SER A 1154 21.15 22.86 49.26
CA SER A 1154 22.43 23.55 49.12
C SER A 1154 23.15 23.32 47.78
N ARG A 1155 22.59 22.48 46.91
CA ARG A 1155 23.19 22.02 45.64
C ARG A 1155 22.39 22.43 44.40
N VAL A 1156 21.47 23.37 44.58
CA VAL A 1156 20.71 23.97 43.48
C VAL A 1156 21.33 25.32 43.12
N ILE A 1157 21.67 25.46 41.85
CA ILE A 1157 22.32 26.63 41.28
C ILE A 1157 21.32 27.29 40.32
N LEU A 1158 21.00 28.56 40.54
CA LEU A 1158 20.16 29.32 39.62
C LEU A 1158 21.03 29.91 38.50
N ALA A 1159 20.65 29.63 37.25
CA ALA A 1159 21.32 30.19 36.07
C ALA A 1159 21.13 31.71 36.04
N ARG A 1160 22.19 32.43 35.68
CA ARG A 1160 22.20 33.91 35.70
C ARG A 1160 22.13 34.47 34.28
N SER A 1161 21.51 35.65 34.13
CA SER A 1161 21.42 36.37 32.85
C SER A 1161 22.77 36.62 32.19
N GLU A 1162 23.83 36.78 32.98
CA GLU A 1162 25.20 37.03 32.49
C GLU A 1162 25.94 35.74 32.07
N LYS A 1163 25.38 34.56 32.38
CA LYS A 1163 25.88 33.23 32.02
C LYS A 1163 24.78 32.41 31.32
N PRO A 1164 24.36 32.80 30.10
CA PRO A 1164 23.25 32.14 29.41
C PRO A 1164 23.59 30.67 29.11
N VAL A 1165 22.57 29.80 29.20
CA VAL A 1165 22.73 28.37 28.91
C VAL A 1165 23.15 28.18 27.45
N PRO A 1166 24.31 27.53 27.18
CA PRO A 1166 24.82 27.38 25.83
C PRO A 1166 23.98 26.36 25.06
N ARG A 1167 23.41 26.77 23.92
CA ARG A 1167 22.58 25.93 23.04
C ARG A 1167 23.18 25.80 21.64
N ASN A 1168 22.86 24.74 20.89
CA ASN A 1168 23.25 24.55 19.50
C ASN A 1168 22.21 25.15 18.53
N HIS A 1169 22.44 25.06 17.21
CA HIS A 1169 21.52 25.58 16.19
C HIS A 1169 20.15 24.87 16.15
N LYS A 1170 20.04 23.68 16.77
CA LYS A 1170 18.79 22.93 16.95
C LYS A 1170 18.08 23.28 18.26
N GLY A 1171 18.63 24.18 19.08
CA GLY A 1171 18.09 24.58 20.38
C GLY A 1171 18.47 23.67 21.56
N GLU A 1172 19.26 22.61 21.32
CA GLU A 1172 19.69 21.65 22.34
C GLU A 1172 20.82 22.23 23.20
N VAL A 1173 20.81 21.94 24.51
CA VAL A 1173 21.82 22.42 25.44
C VAL A 1173 23.14 21.67 25.26
N LYS A 1174 24.24 22.42 25.17
CA LYS A 1174 25.60 21.89 25.15
C LYS A 1174 26.03 21.58 26.59
N ARG A 1175 25.60 20.45 27.15
CA ARG A 1175 25.85 20.07 28.55
C ARG A 1175 27.34 20.16 28.97
N PRO A 1176 28.34 19.75 28.16
CA PRO A 1176 29.75 19.95 28.50
C PRO A 1176 30.13 21.42 28.65
N ALA A 1177 29.69 22.28 27.72
CA ALA A 1177 29.97 23.71 27.79
C ALA A 1177 29.21 24.39 28.95
N LEU A 1178 28.03 23.88 29.32
CA LEU A 1178 27.29 24.33 30.50
C LEU A 1178 28.03 23.92 31.79
N ALA A 1179 28.54 22.69 31.84
CA ALA A 1179 29.34 22.20 32.97
C ALA A 1179 30.62 23.04 33.14
N ASP A 1180 31.35 23.34 32.07
CA ASP A 1180 32.52 24.21 32.10
C ASP A 1180 32.17 25.63 32.59
N LEU A 1181 31.03 26.18 32.13
CA LEU A 1181 30.59 27.53 32.48
C LEU A 1181 30.21 27.70 33.96
N TYR A 1182 29.74 26.62 34.60
CA TYR A 1182 29.30 26.57 36.00
C TYR A 1182 30.23 25.73 36.90
N GLU A 1183 31.44 25.37 36.43
CA GLU A 1183 32.38 24.48 37.14
C GLU A 1183 32.70 24.99 38.55
N ALA A 1184 32.89 26.30 38.70
CA ALA A 1184 33.24 26.93 39.97
C ALA A 1184 32.07 26.85 40.98
N GLU A 1185 30.84 27.10 40.55
CA GLU A 1185 29.62 27.01 41.36
C GLU A 1185 29.31 25.57 41.75
N MET A 1186 29.42 24.63 40.80
CA MET A 1186 29.30 23.21 41.09
C MET A 1186 30.36 22.78 42.12
N SER A 1187 31.63 23.14 41.89
CA SER A 1187 32.71 22.85 42.84
C SER A 1187 32.51 23.48 44.22
N ALA A 1188 31.83 24.62 44.32
CA ALA A 1188 31.50 25.26 45.60
C ALA A 1188 30.46 24.46 46.40
N CYS A 1189 29.57 23.71 45.74
CA CYS A 1189 28.60 22.82 46.38
C CYS A 1189 29.24 21.63 47.14
N TYR A 1190 30.57 21.44 47.03
CA TYR A 1190 31.35 20.45 47.78
C TYR A 1190 31.83 20.94 49.15
N ARG A 1191 31.92 22.26 49.37
CA ARG A 1191 32.38 22.87 50.62
C ARG A 1191 31.21 23.06 51.57
#